data_AF-A0A966J6S3-F1
#
_entry.id   AF-A0A966J6S3-F1
#
_cell.length_a   1.000
_cell.length_b   1.000
_cell.length_c   1.000
_cell.angle_alpha   90.00
_cell.angle_beta   90.00
_cell.angle_gamma   90.00
#
_symmetry.space_group_name_H-M   'P 1'
#
loop_
_entity.id
_entity.type
_entity.pdbx_description
1 polymer ?
#
loop_
_entity_poly.entity_id
_entity_poly.type
_entity_poly.pdbx_seq_one_letter_code
_entity_poly.pdbx_strand_id
1 'polypeptide(L)'
;ADPTNADVVYGGAETFYKSTDGGKTVAPFRTPHGDNHDIWINPNNGNTMIQSNDGGANVSFDGGKTWSSQDIQPTAEFYGVWLDNQFPYNLYMAQQDNSTYIVPSVNNVFNMAAVRVGPGCETGPIIPHPADDNLIHGNCKGQYSVMNVKAGVTKNYWIGAQSLYGNDGGDLMFRMQRTTPMATSPHDTKVIYYGSQYLHRSRNNGATWEKISPDLTAFPKCCQGGSGQPITRDVTGEEFYSTLYAITESSLEKGVIWTGSNDGPFSVTRDDGKTWTRVTPKELGEGGRVAWIDASPHRKGSAYFATYRYLLGDYKPYIYLTNDYGKSWKLLTDGTNGIAADNPVRVVREDPVREGLLYAGTEFGLYISFDNGAHWQPFNLNMPIIPINDIRVHRGDLVIATQGRAAWILDNIAPLQQLGPTTVSAATVFRPRDGFKTNVAQSLLGPTVDYYLPGESSDTVRIEITDAAGKVVNSFKSGVAPIAPPRRRGGEDDDPDESMMAGRGGRAPAYAEGPTMNLVTKKAGLNRFVWNMQHQNGLAAPPGTYTAKVTIAGTTQTVPLRVRIDPRLAADGTTEADLQAQFAHNVKMREMVAEVNTLLARVRAAESKYKNASGAAADTAKQVKEVSETLNTQPIRYGKPGLQAHITYLAGMTARADQKVGQDALERYTFLRKELESAKAKLDRAIGPVRNMQ
;
A
#
# COMPACT_ATOMS: atom_id res chain seq x y z
N ALA A 1 -42.50 8.16 -4.44
CA ALA A 1 -43.61 7.18 -4.41
C ALA A 1 -43.27 6.04 -5.37
N ASP A 2 -43.75 4.83 -5.12
CA ASP A 2 -43.59 3.69 -6.02
C ASP A 2 -44.34 3.96 -7.34
N PRO A 3 -43.68 3.95 -8.51
CA PRO A 3 -44.33 4.20 -9.79
C PRO A 3 -45.40 3.17 -10.17
N THR A 4 -45.34 1.97 -9.58
CA THR A 4 -46.26 0.86 -9.85
C THR A 4 -47.41 0.77 -8.84
N ASN A 5 -47.34 1.51 -7.72
CA ASN A 5 -48.38 1.53 -6.70
C ASN A 5 -48.40 2.88 -5.95
N ALA A 6 -49.40 3.71 -6.23
CA ALA A 6 -49.54 5.04 -5.64
C ALA A 6 -49.74 5.04 -4.10
N ASP A 7 -50.18 3.94 -3.51
CA ASP A 7 -50.33 3.83 -2.05
C ASP A 7 -48.98 3.62 -1.36
N VAL A 8 -47.93 3.22 -2.09
CA VAL A 8 -46.60 2.98 -1.53
C VAL A 8 -45.74 4.24 -1.65
N VAL A 9 -45.38 4.82 -0.51
CA VAL A 9 -44.58 6.04 -0.41
C VAL A 9 -43.39 5.80 0.51
N TYR A 10 -42.25 6.40 0.19
CA TYR A 10 -41.00 6.31 0.97
C TYR A 10 -40.58 7.69 1.43
N GLY A 11 -39.95 7.79 2.60
CA GLY A 11 -39.42 9.03 3.16
C GLY A 11 -37.98 8.87 3.66
N GLY A 12 -37.08 9.72 3.19
CA GLY A 12 -35.69 9.81 3.63
C GLY A 12 -35.52 10.71 4.86
N ALA A 13 -34.74 10.25 5.82
CA ALA A 13 -34.26 10.95 7.01
C ALA A 13 -33.11 10.12 7.64
N GLU A 14 -32.67 10.44 8.87
CA GLU A 14 -31.74 9.59 9.63
C GLU A 14 -32.20 8.12 9.63
N THR A 15 -33.51 7.92 9.82
CA THR A 15 -34.21 6.65 9.58
C THR A 15 -34.94 6.70 8.23
N PHE A 16 -34.97 5.58 7.50
CA PHE A 16 -35.77 5.46 6.30
C PHE A 16 -37.19 5.01 6.64
N TYR A 17 -38.20 5.57 5.97
CA TYR A 17 -39.62 5.31 6.27
C TYR A 17 -40.37 4.80 5.04
N LYS A 18 -41.39 3.97 5.29
CA LYS A 18 -42.31 3.46 4.27
C LYS A 18 -43.76 3.61 4.74
N SER A 19 -44.62 3.98 3.80
CA SER A 19 -46.08 3.93 3.89
C SER A 19 -46.62 2.99 2.81
N THR A 20 -47.74 2.33 3.10
CA THR A 20 -48.49 1.49 2.14
C THR A 20 -49.96 1.90 2.05
N ASP A 21 -50.29 3.13 2.47
CA ASP A 21 -51.65 3.68 2.49
C ASP A 21 -51.72 5.14 2.00
N GLY A 22 -50.80 5.51 1.11
CA GLY A 22 -50.71 6.83 0.50
C GLY A 22 -50.15 7.91 1.43
N GLY A 23 -49.36 7.52 2.43
CA GLY A 23 -48.72 8.43 3.39
C GLY A 23 -49.55 8.74 4.64
N LYS A 24 -50.67 8.04 4.87
CA LYS A 24 -51.49 8.24 6.07
C LYS A 24 -50.81 7.68 7.32
N THR A 25 -50.16 6.53 7.18
CA THR A 25 -49.30 5.95 8.21
C THR A 25 -47.90 5.70 7.65
N VAL A 26 -46.88 6.00 8.45
CA VAL A 26 -45.47 5.76 8.11
C VAL A 26 -44.84 4.87 9.19
N ALA A 27 -44.04 3.90 8.75
CA ALA A 27 -43.30 3.01 9.64
C ALA A 27 -41.82 3.00 9.24
N PRO A 28 -40.90 2.80 10.21
CA PRO A 28 -39.49 2.58 9.91
C PRO A 28 -39.30 1.42 8.92
N PHE A 29 -38.48 1.65 7.92
CA PHE A 29 -38.15 0.70 6.87
C PHE A 29 -36.64 0.50 6.83
N ARG A 30 -36.19 -0.71 7.16
CA ARG A 30 -34.77 -0.97 7.42
C ARG A 30 -33.96 -0.98 6.12
N THR A 31 -32.93 -0.15 6.09
CA THR A 31 -31.87 -0.12 5.08
C THR A 31 -30.55 -0.64 5.69
N PRO A 32 -29.51 -0.92 4.89
CA PRO A 32 -28.21 -1.35 5.39
C PRO A 32 -27.50 -0.32 6.29
N HIS A 33 -27.79 0.97 6.14
CA HIS A 33 -27.18 2.08 6.87
C HIS A 33 -28.18 3.24 7.09
N GLY A 34 -27.95 4.08 8.11
CA GLY A 34 -28.73 5.28 8.41
C GLY A 34 -28.42 6.46 7.51
N ASP A 35 -29.08 7.60 7.73
CA ASP A 35 -28.95 8.85 6.96
C ASP A 35 -29.25 8.67 5.46
N ASN A 36 -30.54 8.59 5.16
CA ASN A 36 -31.07 8.13 3.88
C ASN A 36 -31.49 9.32 3.02
N HIS A 37 -30.78 9.53 1.91
CA HIS A 37 -30.87 10.75 1.10
C HIS A 37 -31.70 10.60 -0.18
N ASP A 38 -31.69 9.41 -0.79
CA ASP A 38 -32.42 9.17 -2.05
C ASP A 38 -32.87 7.72 -2.21
N ILE A 39 -33.89 7.54 -3.04
CA ILE A 39 -34.37 6.23 -3.51
C ILE A 39 -34.86 6.32 -4.96
N TRP A 40 -34.32 5.46 -5.81
CA TRP A 40 -34.83 5.19 -7.14
C TRP A 40 -35.61 3.87 -7.14
N ILE A 41 -36.78 3.86 -7.79
CA ILE A 41 -37.62 2.67 -7.93
C ILE A 41 -37.86 2.45 -9.42
N ASN A 42 -37.69 1.21 -9.89
CA ASN A 42 -37.89 0.88 -11.28
C ASN A 42 -39.35 1.13 -11.69
N PRO A 43 -39.59 1.94 -12.75
CA PRO A 43 -40.93 2.36 -13.14
C PRO A 43 -41.84 1.20 -13.58
N ASN A 44 -41.26 0.06 -13.97
CA ASN A 44 -42.00 -1.11 -14.43
C ASN A 44 -42.05 -2.23 -13.37
N ASN A 45 -41.35 -2.10 -12.25
CA ASN A 45 -41.28 -3.12 -11.21
C ASN A 45 -40.85 -2.53 -9.86
N GLY A 46 -41.82 -2.22 -8.99
CA GLY A 46 -41.59 -1.67 -7.65
C GLY A 46 -40.71 -2.51 -6.72
N ASN A 47 -40.46 -3.80 -7.04
CA ASN A 47 -39.53 -4.62 -6.28
C ASN A 47 -38.06 -4.29 -6.54
N THR A 48 -37.74 -3.69 -7.69
CA THR A 48 -36.37 -3.30 -8.04
C THR A 48 -36.14 -1.85 -7.64
N MET A 49 -35.25 -1.63 -6.68
CA MET A 49 -34.97 -0.30 -6.14
C MET A 49 -33.49 -0.13 -5.79
N ILE A 50 -33.04 1.13 -5.84
CA ILE A 50 -31.72 1.57 -5.41
C ILE A 50 -31.93 2.62 -4.34
N GLN A 51 -31.33 2.44 -3.18
CA GLN A 51 -31.42 3.39 -2.06
C GLN A 51 -30.01 3.88 -1.72
N SER A 52 -29.85 5.18 -1.49
CA SER A 52 -28.58 5.79 -1.12
C SER A 52 -28.63 6.46 0.24
N ASN A 53 -27.58 6.25 1.01
CA ASN A 53 -27.39 6.76 2.35
C ASN A 53 -25.90 7.05 2.60
N ASP A 54 -25.52 7.50 3.80
CA ASP A 54 -24.13 7.88 4.11
C ASP A 54 -23.13 6.70 4.01
N GLY A 55 -23.61 5.46 4.11
CA GLY A 55 -22.81 4.26 3.83
C GLY A 55 -22.57 3.95 2.35
N GLY A 56 -23.29 4.62 1.43
CA GLY A 56 -23.23 4.42 -0.02
C GLY A 56 -24.56 3.96 -0.63
N ALA A 57 -24.52 3.31 -1.79
CA ALA A 57 -25.72 2.83 -2.47
C ALA A 57 -25.98 1.34 -2.23
N ASN A 58 -27.24 0.94 -2.13
CA ASN A 58 -27.63 -0.47 -2.00
C ASN A 58 -28.83 -0.78 -2.91
N VAL A 59 -28.88 -2.01 -3.41
CA VAL A 59 -29.85 -2.46 -4.42
C VAL A 59 -30.71 -3.58 -3.86
N SER A 60 -32.01 -3.53 -4.14
CA SER A 60 -32.95 -4.61 -3.85
C SER A 60 -33.69 -5.04 -5.11
N PHE A 61 -34.04 -6.32 -5.17
CA PHE A 61 -34.90 -6.92 -6.20
C PHE A 61 -36.20 -7.51 -5.62
N ASP A 62 -36.46 -7.32 -4.33
CA ASP A 62 -37.59 -7.90 -3.60
C ASP A 62 -38.42 -6.89 -2.79
N GLY A 63 -38.34 -5.61 -3.18
CA GLY A 63 -39.08 -4.53 -2.55
C GLY A 63 -38.43 -3.99 -1.27
N GLY A 64 -37.11 -4.19 -1.14
CA GLY A 64 -36.28 -3.80 0.00
C GLY A 64 -36.44 -4.72 1.22
N LYS A 65 -36.84 -5.98 1.02
CA LYS A 65 -36.77 -7.00 2.08
C LYS A 65 -35.32 -7.43 2.30
N THR A 66 -34.55 -7.51 1.22
CA THR A 66 -33.10 -7.71 1.23
C THR A 66 -32.40 -6.67 0.37
N TRP A 67 -31.13 -6.39 0.70
CA TRP A 67 -30.32 -5.36 0.06
C TRP A 67 -28.91 -5.92 -0.24
N SER A 68 -28.28 -5.43 -1.30
CA SER A 68 -26.86 -5.69 -1.57
C SER A 68 -25.94 -5.08 -0.49
N SER A 69 -24.74 -5.64 -0.33
CA SER A 69 -23.70 -5.02 0.53
C SER A 69 -23.21 -3.69 -0.07
N GLN A 70 -22.86 -2.76 0.82
CA GLN A 70 -22.21 -1.48 0.50
C GLN A 70 -20.67 -1.59 0.54
N ASP A 71 -20.12 -2.66 1.13
CA ASP A 71 -18.67 -2.85 1.36
C ASP A 71 -17.86 -3.10 0.07
N ILE A 72 -18.54 -3.20 -1.07
CA ILE A 72 -17.93 -3.47 -2.38
C ILE A 72 -17.80 -2.21 -3.24
N GLN A 73 -18.02 -1.02 -2.66
CA GLN A 73 -18.01 0.26 -3.34
C GLN A 73 -16.90 1.17 -2.79
N PRO A 74 -16.05 1.76 -3.65
CA PRO A 74 -15.01 2.70 -3.21
C PRO A 74 -15.60 4.11 -3.01
N THR A 75 -16.55 4.24 -2.09
CA THR A 75 -17.25 5.50 -1.77
C THR A 75 -16.77 6.15 -0.47
N ALA A 76 -15.79 5.53 0.20
CA ALA A 76 -15.30 6.03 1.49
C ALA A 76 -14.79 7.47 1.40
N GLU A 77 -15.23 8.28 2.35
CA GLU A 77 -14.73 9.63 2.62
C GLU A 77 -13.75 9.59 3.78
N PHE A 78 -12.46 9.80 3.49
CA PHE A 78 -11.41 9.81 4.49
C PHE A 78 -10.91 11.23 4.74
N TYR A 79 -10.93 11.67 6.00
CA TYR A 79 -10.46 13.00 6.42
C TYR A 79 -8.94 13.17 6.34
N GLY A 80 -8.19 12.07 6.42
CA GLY A 80 -6.73 12.04 6.34
C GLY A 80 -6.19 10.63 6.39
N VAL A 81 -4.87 10.47 6.21
CA VAL A 81 -4.21 9.17 6.24
C VAL A 81 -2.89 9.25 7.00
N TRP A 82 -2.69 8.29 7.91
CA TRP A 82 -1.44 8.06 8.63
C TRP A 82 -0.91 6.66 8.32
N LEU A 83 0.40 6.49 8.44
CA LEU A 83 1.11 5.30 7.97
C LEU A 83 2.05 4.80 9.08
N ASP A 84 2.13 3.48 9.25
CA ASP A 84 3.11 2.87 10.17
C ASP A 84 4.42 2.50 9.44
N ASN A 85 5.34 1.87 10.19
CA ASN A 85 6.60 1.36 9.65
C ASN A 85 6.62 -0.18 9.49
N GLN A 86 5.46 -0.84 9.50
CA GLN A 86 5.39 -2.29 9.30
C GLN A 86 5.71 -2.66 7.85
N PHE A 87 5.93 -3.95 7.57
CA PHE A 87 6.14 -4.45 6.20
C PHE A 87 5.16 -5.59 5.90
N PRO A 88 4.19 -5.41 4.99
CA PRO A 88 3.81 -4.14 4.36
C PRO A 88 3.31 -3.11 5.39
N TYR A 89 3.39 -1.82 5.06
CA TYR A 89 2.89 -0.77 5.95
C TYR A 89 1.35 -0.72 5.93
N ASN A 90 0.73 -0.24 7.00
CA ASN A 90 -0.72 -0.06 7.10
C ASN A 90 -1.13 1.41 6.94
N LEU A 91 -2.31 1.63 6.38
CA LEU A 91 -3.01 2.90 6.29
C LEU A 91 -3.99 3.01 7.46
N TYR A 92 -3.93 4.11 8.19
CA TYR A 92 -4.77 4.44 9.33
C TYR A 92 -5.63 5.64 8.93
N MET A 93 -6.94 5.44 8.89
CA MET A 93 -7.88 6.41 8.33
C MET A 93 -9.18 6.41 9.15
N ALA A 94 -9.90 7.53 9.17
CA ALA A 94 -11.24 7.61 9.72
C ALA A 94 -12.22 7.94 8.59
N GLN A 95 -13.23 7.09 8.44
CA GLN A 95 -14.26 7.22 7.43
C GLN A 95 -15.47 7.93 8.02
N GLN A 96 -15.94 8.97 7.35
CA GLN A 96 -17.16 9.69 7.71
C GLN A 96 -18.38 8.77 7.80
N ASP A 97 -19.23 9.00 8.81
CA ASP A 97 -20.46 8.26 9.13
C ASP A 97 -20.26 6.75 9.28
N ASN A 98 -19.03 6.34 9.63
CA ASN A 98 -18.68 4.94 9.79
C ASN A 98 -17.64 4.77 10.91
N SER A 99 -16.54 4.07 10.64
CA SER A 99 -15.55 3.73 11.65
C SER A 99 -14.16 4.25 11.29
N THR A 100 -13.21 3.95 12.17
CA THR A 100 -11.79 4.04 11.83
C THR A 100 -11.34 2.74 11.20
N TYR A 101 -10.44 2.83 10.23
CA TYR A 101 -9.98 1.71 9.43
C TYR A 101 -8.47 1.64 9.38
N ILE A 102 -7.96 0.43 9.59
CA ILE A 102 -6.55 0.06 9.46
C ILE A 102 -6.47 -0.96 8.34
N VAL A 103 -5.85 -0.59 7.22
CA VAL A 103 -5.81 -1.39 5.99
C VAL A 103 -4.37 -1.58 5.54
N PRO A 104 -3.89 -2.81 5.25
CA PRO A 104 -2.58 -3.02 4.68
C PRO A 104 -2.44 -2.33 3.30
N SER A 105 -1.29 -1.71 3.04
CA SER A 105 -0.96 -1.08 1.74
C SER A 105 -1.01 -2.05 0.56
N VAL A 106 -0.84 -3.34 0.82
CA VAL A 106 -1.11 -4.42 -0.12
C VAL A 106 -2.20 -5.31 0.48
N ASN A 107 -3.39 -5.27 -0.09
CA ASN A 107 -4.48 -6.15 0.29
C ASN A 107 -5.19 -6.68 -0.94
N ASN A 108 -5.76 -7.88 -0.81
CA ASN A 108 -6.81 -8.32 -1.71
C ASN A 108 -8.07 -7.52 -1.34
N VAL A 109 -8.61 -6.75 -2.28
CA VAL A 109 -9.80 -5.91 -2.06
C VAL A 109 -11.04 -6.69 -1.62
N PHE A 110 -11.06 -8.01 -1.81
CA PHE A 110 -12.14 -8.89 -1.34
C PHE A 110 -11.85 -9.54 0.02
N ASN A 111 -10.66 -9.33 0.58
CA ASN A 111 -10.29 -9.84 1.90
C ASN A 111 -10.58 -8.81 2.98
N MET A 112 -11.86 -8.70 3.36
CA MET A 112 -12.30 -7.82 4.45
C MET A 112 -11.77 -8.25 5.82
N ALA A 113 -11.32 -9.49 5.99
CA ALA A 113 -10.70 -9.94 7.25
C ALA A 113 -9.34 -9.26 7.54
N ALA A 114 -8.72 -8.66 6.53
CA ALA A 114 -7.49 -7.86 6.71
C ALA A 114 -7.76 -6.42 7.15
N VAL A 115 -9.01 -5.95 7.08
CA VAL A 115 -9.41 -4.62 7.54
C VAL A 115 -9.69 -4.68 9.04
N ARG A 116 -9.06 -3.79 9.81
CA ARG A 116 -9.26 -3.70 11.27
C ARG A 116 -9.82 -2.34 11.65
N VAL A 117 -10.49 -2.28 12.79
CA VAL A 117 -11.00 -1.03 13.38
C VAL A 117 -10.03 -0.53 14.45
N GLY A 118 -9.73 0.77 14.42
CA GLY A 118 -8.86 1.44 15.38
C GLY A 118 -9.63 2.11 16.54
N PRO A 119 -8.92 2.84 17.42
CA PRO A 119 -9.57 3.64 18.47
C PRO A 119 -10.25 4.89 17.91
N GLY A 120 -11.07 5.57 18.71
CA GLY A 120 -11.79 6.76 18.29
C GLY A 120 -13.10 6.43 17.55
N CYS A 121 -13.48 7.28 16.60
CA CYS A 121 -14.66 7.08 15.74
C CYS A 121 -14.42 7.70 14.35
N GLU A 122 -15.45 7.76 13.50
CA GLU A 122 -15.45 8.35 12.14
C GLU A 122 -14.77 9.73 12.01
N THR A 123 -14.68 10.50 13.09
CA THR A 123 -14.36 11.92 13.06
C THR A 123 -12.90 12.25 13.29
N GLY A 124 -12.08 11.32 13.72
CA GLY A 124 -10.78 11.67 14.30
C GLY A 124 -9.59 11.04 13.60
N PRO A 125 -8.46 11.77 13.50
CA PRO A 125 -7.22 11.11 13.10
C PRO A 125 -6.98 9.87 13.97
N ILE A 126 -6.54 8.79 13.35
CA ILE A 126 -5.93 7.65 14.04
C ILE A 126 -4.48 7.55 13.62
N ILE A 127 -3.56 7.60 14.59
CA ILE A 127 -2.13 7.72 14.35
C ILE A 127 -1.43 6.54 15.04
N PRO A 128 -0.67 5.70 14.31
CA PRO A 128 0.15 4.67 14.92
C PRO A 128 1.24 5.30 15.78
N HIS A 129 1.57 4.67 16.91
CA HIS A 129 2.69 5.11 17.72
C HIS A 129 4.00 4.89 16.95
N PRO A 130 4.92 5.87 16.90
CA PRO A 130 6.06 5.84 15.99
C PRO A 130 7.12 4.77 16.29
N ALA A 131 7.09 4.18 17.49
CA ALA A 131 8.05 3.17 17.95
C ALA A 131 7.43 1.93 18.61
N ASP A 132 6.10 1.82 18.68
CA ASP A 132 5.42 0.67 19.28
C ASP A 132 4.24 0.29 18.40
N ASP A 133 4.43 -0.74 17.58
CA ASP A 133 3.44 -1.21 16.60
C ASP A 133 2.13 -1.70 17.24
N ASN A 134 2.08 -1.85 18.57
CA ASN A 134 0.88 -2.24 19.29
C ASN A 134 0.03 -1.04 19.74
N LEU A 135 0.55 0.18 19.71
CA LEU A 135 -0.15 1.36 20.21
C LEU A 135 -0.67 2.23 19.07
N ILE A 136 -1.93 2.61 19.17
CA ILE A 136 -2.60 3.50 18.21
C ILE A 136 -3.30 4.58 19.01
N HIS A 137 -3.08 5.84 18.61
CA HIS A 137 -3.78 7.00 19.12
C HIS A 137 -5.00 7.28 18.26
N GLY A 138 -6.12 7.67 18.87
CA GLY A 138 -7.35 7.96 18.15
C GLY A 138 -8.08 9.18 18.71
N ASN A 139 -8.90 9.78 17.87
CA ASN A 139 -9.78 10.88 18.24
C ASN A 139 -11.25 10.51 17.93
N CYS A 140 -12.17 11.03 18.74
CA CYS A 140 -13.59 11.11 18.41
C CYS A 140 -14.13 12.45 18.91
N LYS A 141 -14.37 13.40 17.99
CA LYS A 141 -14.89 14.75 18.30
C LYS A 141 -14.19 15.44 19.49
N GLY A 142 -12.86 15.50 19.48
CA GLY A 142 -12.07 16.12 20.56
C GLY A 142 -11.80 15.21 21.76
N GLN A 143 -12.30 13.97 21.74
CA GLN A 143 -12.03 12.97 22.77
C GLN A 143 -10.88 12.07 22.35
N TYR A 144 -9.82 12.07 23.14
CA TYR A 144 -8.62 11.29 22.86
C TYR A 144 -8.77 9.85 23.38
N SER A 145 -8.22 8.91 22.62
CA SER A 145 -8.14 7.50 23.01
C SER A 145 -6.81 6.88 22.59
N VAL A 146 -6.42 5.82 23.28
CA VAL A 146 -5.27 4.98 22.92
C VAL A 146 -5.64 3.51 23.00
N MET A 147 -5.40 2.78 21.92
CA MET A 147 -5.60 1.34 21.81
C MET A 147 -4.27 0.61 21.95
N ASN A 148 -4.28 -0.50 22.69
CA ASN A 148 -3.25 -1.52 22.60
C ASN A 148 -3.80 -2.73 21.85
N VAL A 149 -3.34 -2.91 20.61
CA VAL A 149 -3.82 -3.95 19.68
C VAL A 149 -3.54 -5.35 20.21
N LYS A 150 -2.35 -5.57 20.78
CA LYS A 150 -1.95 -6.87 21.32
C LYS A 150 -2.75 -7.28 22.56
N ALA A 151 -3.05 -6.32 23.43
CA ALA A 151 -3.84 -6.54 24.63
C ALA A 151 -5.35 -6.51 24.37
N GLY A 152 -5.80 -6.02 23.22
CA GLY A 152 -7.22 -5.92 22.87
C GLY A 152 -7.99 -4.91 23.73
N VAL A 153 -7.32 -3.86 24.23
CA VAL A 153 -7.94 -2.86 25.12
C VAL A 153 -7.75 -1.44 24.59
N THR A 154 -8.78 -0.62 24.78
CA THR A 154 -8.77 0.82 24.46
C THR A 154 -9.02 1.63 25.74
N LYS A 155 -8.28 2.74 25.89
CA LYS A 155 -8.42 3.68 27.01
C LYS A 155 -8.75 5.06 26.48
N ASN A 156 -9.66 5.76 27.16
CA ASN A 156 -10.04 7.13 26.83
C ASN A 156 -9.43 8.09 27.85
N TYR A 157 -8.96 9.23 27.38
CA TYR A 157 -8.47 10.34 28.19
C TYR A 157 -8.98 11.66 27.62
N TRP A 158 -9.13 12.67 28.47
CA TRP A 158 -9.79 13.92 28.08
C TRP A 158 -8.94 15.14 28.42
N ILE A 159 -8.98 16.14 27.53
CA ILE A 159 -8.45 17.48 27.77
C ILE A 159 -9.65 18.36 28.14
N GLY A 160 -9.80 18.61 29.44
CA GLY A 160 -11.04 19.14 30.00
C GLY A 160 -12.14 18.08 30.10
N ALA A 161 -13.14 18.34 30.95
CA ALA A 161 -14.28 17.45 31.16
C ALA A 161 -15.58 18.27 31.10
N GLN A 162 -15.93 18.69 29.89
CA GLN A 162 -17.14 19.47 29.61
C GLN A 162 -17.90 18.83 28.44
N SER A 163 -19.23 18.84 28.50
CA SER A 163 -20.07 18.47 27.35
C SER A 163 -19.81 19.43 26.19
N LEU A 164 -19.55 18.91 25.00
CA LEU A 164 -19.45 19.71 23.78
C LEU A 164 -20.85 20.07 23.26
N TYR A 165 -21.78 19.11 23.33
CA TYR A 165 -23.13 19.26 22.79
C TYR A 165 -23.92 20.35 23.49
N GLY A 166 -24.60 21.17 22.67
CA GLY A 166 -25.54 22.19 23.12
C GLY A 166 -24.89 23.45 23.70
N ASN A 167 -23.56 23.55 23.77
CA ASN A 167 -22.86 24.74 24.28
C ASN A 167 -22.39 25.65 23.14
N ASP A 168 -22.56 26.96 23.31
CA ASP A 168 -21.98 27.94 22.40
C ASP A 168 -20.44 27.81 22.42
N GLY A 169 -19.77 28.00 21.28
CA GLY A 169 -18.31 27.83 21.18
C GLY A 169 -17.53 28.73 22.14
N GLY A 170 -18.07 29.92 22.44
CA GLY A 170 -17.49 30.86 23.40
C GLY A 170 -17.53 30.41 24.87
N ASP A 171 -18.43 29.50 25.22
CA ASP A 171 -18.62 29.01 26.60
C ASP A 171 -17.80 27.76 26.92
N LEU A 172 -17.09 27.22 25.91
CA LEU A 172 -16.27 26.02 26.07
C LEU A 172 -14.92 26.34 26.74
N MET A 173 -14.56 25.52 27.74
CA MET A 173 -13.23 25.51 28.35
C MET A 173 -12.14 25.31 27.30
N PHE A 174 -12.35 24.31 26.44
CA PHE A 174 -11.49 23.99 25.32
C PHE A 174 -12.34 23.76 24.08
N ARG A 175 -12.09 24.56 23.03
CA ARG A 175 -12.77 24.42 21.74
C ARG A 175 -12.03 23.35 20.94
N MET A 176 -12.64 22.19 20.77
CA MET A 176 -12.08 21.05 20.02
C MET A 176 -12.89 20.86 18.75
N GLN A 177 -12.24 20.55 17.63
CA GLN A 177 -12.96 20.33 16.37
C GLN A 177 -13.40 18.86 16.21
N ARG A 178 -14.41 18.59 15.35
CA ARG A 178 -14.78 17.24 14.87
C ARG A 178 -13.53 16.41 14.57
N THR A 179 -12.71 16.92 13.64
CA THR A 179 -11.42 16.39 13.23
C THR A 179 -10.26 17.08 13.97
N THR A 180 -10.24 16.97 15.30
CA THR A 180 -9.19 17.61 16.12
C THR A 180 -7.79 17.15 15.68
N PRO A 181 -6.86 18.08 15.39
CA PRO A 181 -5.53 17.72 14.92
C PRO A 181 -4.71 17.02 16.01
N MET A 182 -3.99 15.98 15.60
CA MET A 182 -2.99 15.28 16.38
C MET A 182 -1.69 15.18 15.60
N ALA A 183 -0.55 15.25 16.30
CA ALA A 183 0.75 15.04 15.70
C ALA A 183 1.69 14.34 16.70
N THR A 184 2.57 13.49 16.21
CA THR A 184 3.66 12.90 16.99
C THR A 184 4.95 13.67 16.76
N SER A 185 5.83 13.69 17.76
CA SER A 185 7.15 14.33 17.60
C SER A 185 8.08 13.44 16.77
N PRO A 186 8.80 13.97 15.76
CA PRO A 186 9.87 13.25 15.09
C PRO A 186 11.13 13.11 15.96
N HIS A 187 11.22 13.82 17.09
CA HIS A 187 12.40 13.85 17.97
C HIS A 187 12.22 13.08 19.29
N ASP A 188 10.99 12.80 19.69
CA ASP A 188 10.66 12.06 20.91
C ASP A 188 9.42 11.21 20.69
N THR A 189 9.61 9.90 20.53
CA THR A 189 8.53 8.96 20.20
C THR A 189 7.46 8.86 21.28
N LYS A 190 7.69 9.38 22.49
CA LYS A 190 6.69 9.43 23.58
C LYS A 190 5.76 10.63 23.49
N VAL A 191 6.11 11.64 22.68
CA VAL A 191 5.37 12.89 22.59
C VAL A 191 4.25 12.80 21.57
N ILE A 192 3.05 13.13 22.04
CA ILE A 192 1.89 13.42 21.21
C ILE A 192 1.36 14.82 21.51
N TYR A 193 1.05 15.55 20.44
CA TYR A 193 0.43 16.86 20.46
C TYR A 193 -1.06 16.75 20.11
N TYR A 194 -1.87 17.60 20.72
CA TYR A 194 -3.32 17.64 20.53
C TYR A 194 -3.82 19.09 20.55
N GLY A 195 -4.70 19.46 19.61
CA GLY A 195 -5.11 20.85 19.39
C GLY A 195 -6.51 21.18 19.87
N SER A 196 -6.64 22.11 20.82
CA SER A 196 -7.87 22.88 21.03
C SER A 196 -7.69 24.28 20.41
N GLN A 197 -8.20 25.36 21.00
CA GLN A 197 -7.63 26.70 20.78
C GLN A 197 -6.17 26.85 21.29
N TYR A 198 -5.70 25.88 22.09
CA TYR A 198 -4.35 25.77 22.61
C TYR A 198 -3.66 24.51 22.07
N LEU A 199 -2.34 24.50 22.06
CA LEU A 199 -1.56 23.29 21.88
C LEU A 199 -1.36 22.58 23.22
N HIS A 200 -1.73 21.31 23.27
CA HIS A 200 -1.52 20.41 24.40
C HIS A 200 -0.48 19.35 24.07
N ARG A 201 0.27 18.88 25.07
CA ARG A 201 1.30 17.85 24.94
C ARG A 201 1.11 16.75 25.97
N SER A 202 1.27 15.49 25.55
CA SER A 202 1.38 14.33 26.44
C SER A 202 2.67 13.57 26.18
N ARG A 203 3.19 12.91 27.22
CA ARG A 203 4.37 12.02 27.18
C ARG A 203 4.08 10.60 27.68
N ASN A 204 2.81 10.31 27.96
CA ASN A 204 2.34 9.07 28.57
C ASN A 204 1.04 8.60 27.92
N ASN A 205 0.98 8.69 26.59
CA ASN A 205 -0.14 8.22 25.78
C ASN A 205 -1.49 8.85 26.17
N GLY A 206 -1.49 10.13 26.55
CA GLY A 206 -2.68 10.91 26.86
C GLY A 206 -3.17 10.82 28.30
N ALA A 207 -2.50 10.06 29.17
CA ALA A 207 -2.91 9.97 30.57
C ALA A 207 -2.79 11.31 31.31
N THR A 208 -1.83 12.15 30.92
CA THR A 208 -1.72 13.55 31.38
C THR A 208 -1.42 14.46 30.20
N TRP A 209 -1.98 15.68 30.25
CA TRP A 209 -1.80 16.71 29.23
C TRP A 209 -1.28 18.01 29.84
N GLU A 210 -0.31 18.62 29.18
CA GLU A 210 0.25 19.93 29.50
C GLU A 210 -0.17 20.93 28.41
N LYS A 211 -0.76 22.05 28.80
CA LYS A 211 -1.03 23.18 27.90
C LYS A 211 0.28 23.95 27.66
N ILE A 212 0.78 23.94 26.43
CA ILE A 212 2.08 24.51 26.05
C ILE A 212 1.96 25.74 25.14
N SER A 213 0.80 26.41 25.10
CA SER A 213 0.61 27.64 24.31
C SER A 213 -0.41 28.60 24.94
N PRO A 214 -0.39 29.89 24.54
CA PRO A 214 -1.54 30.79 24.66
C PRO A 214 -2.63 30.39 23.64
N ASP A 215 -3.76 31.13 23.62
CA ASP A 215 -4.78 30.92 22.59
C ASP A 215 -4.17 31.31 21.23
N LEU A 216 -4.11 30.35 20.30
CA LEU A 216 -3.46 30.51 19.01
C LEU A 216 -4.44 30.88 17.89
N THR A 217 -5.71 31.19 18.23
CA THR A 217 -6.81 31.43 17.28
C THR A 217 -7.15 32.93 17.15
N ALA A 218 -8.01 33.29 16.20
CA ALA A 218 -8.43 34.68 15.98
C ALA A 218 -9.58 35.09 16.91
N PHE A 219 -10.46 34.14 17.22
CA PHE A 219 -11.60 34.30 18.13
C PHE A 219 -12.52 35.51 17.81
N PRO A 220 -13.07 35.61 16.59
CA PRO A 220 -13.94 36.73 16.24
C PRO A 220 -15.31 36.62 16.93
N LYS A 221 -15.81 37.76 17.41
CA LYS A 221 -17.06 37.86 18.20
C LYS A 221 -18.31 37.35 17.50
N CYS A 222 -18.38 37.45 16.17
CA CYS A 222 -19.54 37.02 15.36
C CYS A 222 -19.88 35.53 15.51
N CYS A 223 -18.86 34.73 15.83
CA CYS A 223 -18.79 33.36 15.36
C CYS A 223 -18.56 32.37 16.51
N GLN A 224 -18.97 32.77 17.72
CA GLN A 224 -18.80 31.99 18.95
C GLN A 224 -20.13 31.51 19.54
N GLY A 225 -21.27 31.86 18.93
CA GLY A 225 -22.59 31.40 19.37
C GLY A 225 -22.90 29.97 18.89
N GLY A 226 -24.06 29.46 19.29
CA GLY A 226 -24.55 28.16 18.80
C GLY A 226 -25.06 28.23 17.36
N SER A 227 -24.73 27.22 16.57
CA SER A 227 -25.17 27.09 15.18
C SER A 227 -26.68 26.79 15.05
N GLY A 228 -27.24 27.13 13.87
CA GLY A 228 -28.61 26.83 13.46
C GLY A 228 -29.73 27.69 14.08
N GLN A 229 -29.38 28.65 14.95
CA GLN A 229 -30.37 29.59 15.52
C GLN A 229 -30.85 30.63 14.48
N PRO A 230 -32.13 31.08 14.55
CA PRO A 230 -33.17 30.70 15.52
C PRO A 230 -34.02 29.49 15.10
N ILE A 231 -33.79 28.89 13.92
CA ILE A 231 -34.69 27.91 13.32
C ILE A 231 -34.56 26.54 13.98
N THR A 232 -33.35 25.98 14.01
CA THR A 232 -33.08 24.67 14.58
C THR A 232 -31.68 24.70 15.13
N ARG A 233 -31.54 24.78 16.45
CA ARG A 233 -30.23 24.77 17.10
C ARG A 233 -29.55 23.44 16.83
N ASP A 234 -28.40 23.50 16.18
CA ASP A 234 -27.61 22.35 15.78
C ASP A 234 -26.17 22.55 16.28
N VAL A 235 -25.94 22.11 17.52
CA VAL A 235 -24.68 22.32 18.23
C VAL A 235 -24.18 20.96 18.70
N THR A 236 -23.61 20.24 17.76
CA THR A 236 -23.15 18.86 17.93
C THR A 236 -21.62 18.77 18.09
N GLY A 237 -20.93 19.90 17.88
CA GLY A 237 -19.50 20.07 18.11
C GLY A 237 -18.65 20.16 16.84
N GLU A 238 -19.27 20.08 15.68
CA GLU A 238 -18.67 20.15 14.35
C GLU A 238 -18.47 21.59 13.87
N GLU A 239 -19.28 22.50 14.40
CA GLU A 239 -19.42 23.89 13.95
C GLU A 239 -18.46 24.82 14.67
N PHE A 240 -17.67 24.32 15.63
CA PHE A 240 -16.84 25.19 16.47
C PHE A 240 -15.76 25.91 15.67
N TYR A 241 -15.88 27.22 15.65
CA TYR A 241 -14.90 28.13 15.10
C TYR A 241 -13.81 28.45 16.14
N SER A 242 -12.66 28.95 15.70
CA SER A 242 -11.55 29.34 16.57
C SER A 242 -10.97 28.17 17.37
N THR A 243 -10.52 27.15 16.64
CA THR A 243 -9.77 26.01 17.17
C THR A 243 -8.59 25.66 16.24
N LEU A 244 -7.53 25.07 16.78
CA LEU A 244 -6.42 24.56 15.98
C LEU A 244 -6.91 23.45 15.05
N TYR A 245 -6.41 23.47 13.82
CA TYR A 245 -6.79 22.51 12.78
C TYR A 245 -5.58 21.83 12.13
N ALA A 246 -4.37 22.38 12.29
CA ALA A 246 -3.13 21.75 11.85
C ALA A 246 -2.02 21.94 12.89
N ILE A 247 -1.21 20.89 13.08
CA ILE A 247 -0.04 20.85 13.97
C ILE A 247 1.08 20.10 13.25
N THR A 248 2.29 20.63 13.23
CA THR A 248 3.49 19.88 12.82
C THR A 248 4.72 20.34 13.59
N GLU A 249 5.58 19.40 13.99
CA GLU A 249 6.92 19.69 14.50
C GLU A 249 7.93 19.50 13.36
N SER A 250 8.91 20.40 13.26
CA SER A 250 10.01 20.28 12.30
C SER A 250 10.82 19.01 12.56
N SER A 251 11.06 18.19 11.54
CA SER A 251 11.96 17.03 11.63
C SER A 251 13.44 17.45 11.72
N LEU A 252 13.78 18.69 11.38
CA LEU A 252 15.15 19.21 11.37
C LEU A 252 15.55 19.91 12.67
N GLU A 253 14.57 20.35 13.47
CA GLU A 253 14.79 21.14 14.68
C GLU A 253 13.77 20.81 15.77
N LYS A 254 14.25 20.15 16.83
CA LYS A 254 13.44 19.85 18.01
C LYS A 254 12.89 21.12 18.65
N GLY A 255 11.60 21.11 18.99
CA GLY A 255 10.92 22.24 19.65
C GLY A 255 10.54 23.38 18.71
N VAL A 256 10.75 23.24 17.39
CA VAL A 256 10.15 24.12 16.37
C VAL A 256 8.81 23.53 15.95
N ILE A 257 7.71 24.10 16.44
CA ILE A 257 6.35 23.59 16.23
C ILE A 257 5.52 24.68 15.56
N TRP A 258 4.84 24.29 14.49
CA TRP A 258 3.93 25.12 13.72
C TRP A 258 2.49 24.72 13.99
N THR A 259 1.62 25.71 14.09
CA THR A 259 0.17 25.49 14.21
C THR A 259 -0.61 26.41 13.29
N GLY A 260 -1.79 25.95 12.91
CA GLY A 260 -2.75 26.70 12.11
C GLY A 260 -4.16 26.44 12.62
N SER A 261 -5.00 27.48 12.64
CA SER A 261 -6.38 27.38 13.12
C SER A 261 -7.39 27.36 11.99
N ASN A 262 -8.62 26.97 12.32
CA ASN A 262 -9.73 26.98 11.35
C ASN A 262 -10.29 28.39 11.06
N ASP A 263 -9.78 29.41 11.76
CA ASP A 263 -10.18 30.82 11.64
C ASP A 263 -9.04 31.76 11.18
N GLY A 264 -7.95 31.21 10.64
CA GLY A 264 -6.95 31.95 9.86
C GLY A 264 -5.53 31.99 10.44
N PRO A 265 -5.31 32.22 11.76
CA PRO A 265 -3.97 32.37 12.31
C PRO A 265 -2.97 31.23 12.06
N PHE A 266 -1.77 31.64 11.68
CA PHE A 266 -0.55 30.82 11.60
C PHE A 266 0.34 31.18 12.79
N SER A 267 0.84 30.21 13.53
CA SER A 267 1.71 30.44 14.69
C SER A 267 2.89 29.47 14.72
N VAL A 268 4.00 29.92 15.32
CA VAL A 268 5.21 29.13 15.49
C VAL A 268 5.81 29.34 16.89
N THR A 269 6.29 28.26 17.49
CA THR A 269 7.24 28.27 18.60
C THR A 269 8.58 27.71 18.12
N ARG A 270 9.67 28.18 18.72
CA ARG A 270 11.04 27.72 18.42
C ARG A 270 11.77 27.25 19.67
N ASP A 271 11.07 27.14 20.78
CA ASP A 271 11.60 26.85 22.10
C ASP A 271 10.72 25.86 22.88
N ASP A 272 10.11 24.92 22.15
CA ASP A 272 9.28 23.82 22.69
C ASP A 272 8.05 24.33 23.47
N GLY A 273 7.42 25.39 22.95
CA GLY A 273 6.16 25.94 23.44
C GLY A 273 6.30 27.01 24.54
N LYS A 274 7.51 27.43 24.90
CA LYS A 274 7.71 28.47 25.92
C LYS A 274 7.27 29.84 25.42
N THR A 275 7.58 30.16 24.17
CA THR A 275 7.16 31.39 23.50
C THR A 275 6.56 31.09 22.13
N TRP A 276 5.57 31.90 21.75
CA TRP A 276 4.81 31.74 20.51
C TRP A 276 4.76 33.06 19.75
N THR A 277 4.97 32.99 18.44
CA THR A 277 4.86 34.13 17.53
C THR A 277 3.75 33.87 16.53
N ARG A 278 2.80 34.81 16.40
CA ARG A 278 1.81 34.82 15.32
C ARG A 278 2.48 35.34 14.05
N VAL A 279 2.45 34.52 13.00
CA VAL A 279 3.21 34.71 11.76
C VAL A 279 2.29 34.70 10.53
N THR A 280 1.04 35.09 10.68
CA THR A 280 0.06 35.00 9.58
C THR A 280 0.39 36.02 8.48
N PRO A 281 0.42 35.63 7.19
CA PRO A 281 0.59 36.59 6.09
C PRO A 281 -0.58 37.57 6.07
N LYS A 282 -0.30 38.87 5.91
CA LYS A 282 -1.32 39.92 5.97
C LYS A 282 -2.30 39.84 4.80
N GLU A 283 -1.80 39.38 3.65
CA GLU A 283 -2.50 39.25 2.39
C GLU A 283 -3.60 38.18 2.42
N LEU A 284 -3.52 37.22 3.36
CA LEU A 284 -4.59 36.23 3.57
C LEU A 284 -5.88 36.89 4.05
N GLY A 285 -5.78 38.00 4.80
CA GLY A 285 -6.92 38.62 5.47
C GLY A 285 -7.45 37.78 6.64
N GLU A 286 -8.65 38.11 7.12
CA GLU A 286 -9.27 37.39 8.22
C GLU A 286 -9.95 36.09 7.77
N GLY A 287 -9.95 35.09 8.67
CA GLY A 287 -10.56 33.79 8.43
C GLY A 287 -9.75 32.87 7.52
N GLY A 288 -10.38 31.75 7.15
CA GLY A 288 -9.77 30.69 6.36
C GLY A 288 -9.30 29.53 7.21
N ARG A 289 -9.52 28.31 6.71
CA ARG A 289 -9.11 27.10 7.41
C ARG A 289 -7.70 26.71 7.00
N VAL A 290 -6.77 26.71 7.94
CA VAL A 290 -5.45 26.07 7.74
C VAL A 290 -5.65 24.56 7.81
N ALA A 291 -5.82 23.95 6.66
CA ALA A 291 -6.14 22.53 6.56
C ALA A 291 -4.92 21.66 6.87
N TRP A 292 -3.75 22.03 6.34
CA TRP A 292 -2.49 21.32 6.58
C TRP A 292 -1.28 22.23 6.58
N ILE A 293 -0.28 21.82 7.36
CA ILE A 293 1.06 22.42 7.39
C ILE A 293 2.05 21.31 7.08
N ASP A 294 3.06 21.60 6.27
CA ASP A 294 4.20 20.72 6.04
C ASP A 294 5.50 21.46 6.35
N ALA A 295 6.20 21.06 7.42
CA ALA A 295 7.51 21.60 7.74
C ALA A 295 8.55 20.95 6.83
N SER A 296 9.39 21.75 6.17
CA SER A 296 10.33 21.24 5.18
C SER A 296 11.28 20.20 5.78
N PRO A 297 11.40 18.99 5.19
CA PRO A 297 12.41 18.03 5.59
C PRO A 297 13.81 18.39 5.09
N HIS A 298 13.97 19.46 4.30
CA HIS A 298 15.24 19.89 3.69
C HIS A 298 15.78 21.19 4.28
N ARG A 299 14.89 22.12 4.66
CA ARG A 299 15.26 23.48 5.05
C ARG A 299 14.73 23.87 6.42
N LYS A 300 15.66 24.19 7.33
CA LYS A 300 15.33 24.76 8.65
C LYS A 300 14.54 26.05 8.52
N GLY A 301 13.56 26.25 9.41
CA GLY A 301 12.67 27.40 9.40
C GLY A 301 11.71 27.50 8.20
N SER A 302 11.71 26.52 7.29
CA SER A 302 10.82 26.51 6.14
C SER A 302 9.57 25.67 6.39
N ALA A 303 8.42 26.18 5.96
CA ALA A 303 7.14 25.48 6.06
C ALA A 303 6.16 25.93 4.97
N TYR A 304 5.32 24.99 4.55
CA TYR A 304 4.22 25.21 3.61
C TYR A 304 2.88 25.15 4.34
N PHE A 305 2.00 26.08 4.03
CA PHE A 305 0.65 26.17 4.59
C PHE A 305 -0.37 26.07 3.46
N ALA A 306 -1.24 25.06 3.51
CA ALA A 306 -2.43 24.99 2.66
C ALA A 306 -3.62 25.56 3.43
N THR A 307 -4.23 26.59 2.86
CA THR A 307 -5.40 27.27 3.46
C THR A 307 -6.50 27.39 2.44
N TYR A 308 -7.74 27.14 2.85
CA TYR A 308 -8.90 27.36 2.00
C TYR A 308 -9.89 28.32 2.65
N ARG A 309 -10.59 29.08 1.80
CA ARG A 309 -11.53 30.12 2.21
C ARG A 309 -12.89 30.01 1.52
N TYR A 310 -13.18 28.88 0.85
CA TYR A 310 -14.43 28.72 0.11
C TYR A 310 -15.67 28.77 1.04
N LEU A 311 -15.51 28.43 2.33
CA LEU A 311 -16.55 28.61 3.36
C LEU A 311 -16.90 30.09 3.62
N LEU A 312 -16.06 31.01 3.17
CA LEU A 312 -16.25 32.46 3.21
C LEU A 312 -16.60 33.03 1.82
N GLY A 313 -16.84 32.17 0.83
CA GLY A 313 -17.09 32.57 -0.57
C GLY A 313 -15.83 32.93 -1.37
N ASP A 314 -14.62 32.71 -0.84
CA ASP A 314 -13.35 32.93 -1.54
C ASP A 314 -12.75 31.60 -2.03
N TYR A 315 -12.82 31.36 -3.33
CA TYR A 315 -12.41 30.11 -3.98
C TYR A 315 -10.93 30.08 -4.39
N LYS A 316 -10.15 31.11 -4.05
CA LYS A 316 -8.74 31.17 -4.46
C LYS A 316 -7.88 30.04 -3.87
N PRO A 317 -6.92 29.49 -4.64
CA PRO A 317 -5.92 28.58 -4.12
C PRO A 317 -4.93 29.34 -3.23
N TYR A 318 -4.76 28.90 -1.97
CA TYR A 318 -3.71 29.46 -1.10
C TYR A 318 -2.73 28.38 -0.64
N ILE A 319 -1.55 28.38 -1.25
CA ILE A 319 -0.35 27.72 -0.75
C ILE A 319 0.67 28.78 -0.37
N TYR A 320 0.97 28.92 0.92
CA TYR A 320 1.98 29.86 1.41
C TYR A 320 3.26 29.12 1.78
N LEU A 321 4.41 29.65 1.36
CA LEU A 321 5.74 29.20 1.77
C LEU A 321 6.42 30.29 2.59
N THR A 322 6.99 29.91 3.73
CA THR A 322 8.00 30.68 4.45
C THR A 322 9.32 29.92 4.45
N ASN A 323 10.44 30.64 4.47
CA ASN A 323 11.78 30.05 4.65
C ASN A 323 12.51 30.62 5.89
N ASP A 324 11.83 31.40 6.72
CA ASP A 324 12.46 32.21 7.78
C ASP A 324 11.67 32.26 9.09
N TYR A 325 11.02 31.13 9.43
CA TYR A 325 10.18 31.00 10.62
C TYR A 325 8.95 31.93 10.58
N GLY A 326 8.41 32.21 9.39
CA GLY A 326 7.18 32.98 9.21
C GLY A 326 7.36 34.50 9.24
N LYS A 327 8.60 35.01 9.13
CA LYS A 327 8.86 36.46 9.03
C LYS A 327 8.47 37.00 7.66
N SER A 328 8.62 36.20 6.61
CA SER A 328 8.18 36.49 5.26
C SER A 328 7.45 35.31 4.63
N TRP A 329 6.57 35.62 3.68
CA TRP A 329 5.72 34.65 3.00
C TRP A 329 5.72 34.89 1.50
N LYS A 330 5.72 33.78 0.76
CA LYS A 330 5.50 33.74 -0.68
C LYS A 330 4.25 32.92 -0.96
N LEU A 331 3.30 33.50 -1.67
CA LEU A 331 2.16 32.75 -2.23
C LEU A 331 2.65 31.95 -3.45
N LEU A 332 2.44 30.63 -3.45
CA LEU A 332 2.85 29.70 -4.51
C LEU A 332 1.75 29.44 -5.54
N THR A 333 0.59 30.09 -5.38
CA THR A 333 -0.60 29.89 -6.21
C THR A 333 -1.24 31.24 -6.51
N ASP A 334 -0.96 31.77 -7.71
CA ASP A 334 -1.53 33.05 -8.16
C ASP A 334 -2.79 32.88 -9.02
N GLY A 335 -3.23 31.64 -9.25
CA GLY A 335 -4.37 31.30 -10.10
C GLY A 335 -4.03 31.18 -11.58
N THR A 336 -2.77 31.40 -11.97
CA THR A 336 -2.28 31.42 -13.36
C THR A 336 -1.09 30.49 -13.60
N ASN A 337 -0.38 30.07 -12.55
CA ASN A 337 0.80 29.21 -12.62
C ASN A 337 0.49 27.71 -12.63
N GLY A 338 -0.70 27.31 -13.09
CA GLY A 338 -1.12 25.93 -13.32
C GLY A 338 -2.23 25.40 -12.42
N ILE A 339 -2.41 25.98 -11.22
CA ILE A 339 -3.63 25.79 -10.40
C ILE A 339 -4.55 26.99 -10.67
N ALA A 340 -5.78 26.71 -11.10
CA ALA A 340 -6.75 27.76 -11.45
C ALA A 340 -7.18 28.59 -10.23
N ALA A 341 -7.57 29.84 -10.47
CA ALA A 341 -7.94 30.81 -9.43
C ALA A 341 -9.20 30.45 -8.63
N ASP A 342 -9.97 29.45 -9.07
CA ASP A 342 -11.19 28.93 -8.45
C ASP A 342 -11.04 27.48 -7.97
N ASN A 343 -9.81 27.01 -7.81
CA ASN A 343 -9.50 25.67 -7.27
C ASN A 343 -8.90 25.78 -5.85
N PRO A 344 -9.71 25.80 -4.78
CA PRO A 344 -9.18 25.88 -3.42
C PRO A 344 -8.25 24.70 -3.11
N VAL A 345 -7.16 24.98 -2.41
CA VAL A 345 -6.15 23.98 -2.02
C VAL A 345 -6.44 23.48 -0.62
N ARG A 346 -6.47 22.16 -0.45
CA ARG A 346 -6.64 21.49 0.86
C ARG A 346 -5.30 21.09 1.46
N VAL A 347 -4.37 20.58 0.65
CA VAL A 347 -3.13 19.98 1.16
C VAL A 347 -1.96 20.29 0.24
N VAL A 348 -0.78 20.47 0.83
CA VAL A 348 0.51 20.56 0.14
C VAL A 348 1.55 19.73 0.90
N ARG A 349 2.41 19.01 0.17
CA ARG A 349 3.51 18.21 0.73
C ARG A 349 4.78 18.41 -0.09
N GLU A 350 5.90 18.59 0.60
CA GLU A 350 7.23 18.52 0.01
C GLU A 350 7.73 17.07 0.04
N ASP A 351 8.29 16.62 -1.08
CA ASP A 351 8.87 15.29 -1.18
C ASP A 351 10.07 15.15 -0.22
N PRO A 352 10.12 14.12 0.63
CA PRO A 352 11.19 13.96 1.61
C PRO A 352 12.55 13.56 1.02
N VAL A 353 12.61 13.17 -0.26
CA VAL A 353 13.85 12.76 -0.95
C VAL A 353 14.33 13.87 -1.86
N ARG A 354 13.44 14.54 -2.58
CA ARG A 354 13.78 15.61 -3.53
C ARG A 354 13.27 16.96 -3.06
N GLU A 355 14.20 17.83 -2.69
CA GLU A 355 13.92 19.23 -2.39
C GLU A 355 13.22 19.94 -3.57
N GLY A 356 12.16 20.71 -3.26
CA GLY A 356 11.40 21.47 -4.25
C GLY A 356 10.45 20.66 -5.15
N LEU A 357 10.38 19.34 -4.99
CA LEU A 357 9.29 18.54 -5.56
C LEU A 357 8.09 18.61 -4.63
N LEU A 358 6.99 19.20 -5.09
CA LEU A 358 5.77 19.39 -4.29
C LEU A 358 4.59 18.66 -4.89
N TYR A 359 3.71 18.16 -4.02
CA TYR A 359 2.40 17.61 -4.37
C TYR A 359 1.32 18.47 -3.70
N ALA A 360 0.29 18.85 -4.45
CA ALA A 360 -0.83 19.63 -3.93
C ALA A 360 -2.17 18.96 -4.25
N GLY A 361 -3.04 18.91 -3.25
CA GLY A 361 -4.41 18.42 -3.36
C GLY A 361 -5.41 19.58 -3.25
N THR A 362 -6.37 19.64 -4.17
CA THR A 362 -7.39 20.68 -4.26
C THR A 362 -8.80 20.08 -4.07
N GLU A 363 -9.83 20.93 -4.08
CA GLU A 363 -11.23 20.50 -4.23
C GLU A 363 -11.47 19.66 -5.49
N PHE A 364 -10.62 19.79 -6.51
CA PHE A 364 -10.86 19.26 -7.86
C PHE A 364 -9.72 18.35 -8.36
N GLY A 365 -8.88 17.85 -7.46
CA GLY A 365 -7.85 16.86 -7.78
C GLY A 365 -6.43 17.26 -7.39
N LEU A 366 -5.48 16.46 -7.91
CA LEU A 366 -4.07 16.44 -7.57
C LEU A 366 -3.22 17.23 -8.58
N TYR A 367 -2.20 17.91 -8.07
CA TYR A 367 -1.20 18.66 -8.83
C TYR A 367 0.20 18.31 -8.34
N ILE A 368 1.20 18.50 -9.22
CA ILE A 368 2.62 18.33 -8.91
C ILE A 368 3.41 19.54 -9.41
N SER A 369 4.45 19.91 -8.67
CA SER A 369 5.41 20.95 -9.05
C SER A 369 6.83 20.41 -8.91
N PHE A 370 7.67 20.70 -9.90
CA PHE A 370 9.07 20.27 -9.97
C PHE A 370 10.07 21.39 -9.65
N ASP A 371 9.58 22.59 -9.34
CA ASP A 371 10.34 23.83 -9.18
C ASP A 371 9.87 24.64 -7.96
N ASN A 372 9.53 23.93 -6.88
CA ASN A 372 9.18 24.50 -5.60
C ASN A 372 7.93 25.41 -5.64
N GLY A 373 6.93 25.00 -6.42
CA GLY A 373 5.64 25.67 -6.56
C GLY A 373 5.68 26.90 -7.46
N ALA A 374 6.72 27.10 -8.27
CA ALA A 374 6.72 28.16 -9.28
C ALA A 374 5.74 27.82 -10.41
N HIS A 375 5.74 26.57 -10.87
CA HIS A 375 4.76 26.03 -11.84
C HIS A 375 4.15 24.73 -11.33
N TRP A 376 2.85 24.59 -11.54
CA TRP A 376 2.05 23.42 -11.21
C TRP A 376 1.51 22.75 -12.47
N GLN A 377 1.38 21.44 -12.44
CA GLN A 377 0.74 20.67 -13.51
C GLN A 377 -0.29 19.69 -12.91
N PRO A 378 -1.43 19.44 -13.58
CA PRO A 378 -2.37 18.41 -13.16
C PRO A 378 -1.71 17.04 -13.07
N PHE A 379 -2.05 16.28 -12.04
CA PHE A 379 -1.44 14.98 -11.72
C PHE A 379 -2.46 13.90 -11.33
N ASN A 380 -3.69 14.00 -11.82
CA ASN A 380 -4.77 13.06 -11.50
C ASN A 380 -4.52 11.63 -12.03
N LEU A 381 -3.79 11.47 -13.14
CA LEU A 381 -3.63 10.18 -13.84
C LEU A 381 -5.00 9.54 -14.14
N ASN A 382 -5.34 8.42 -13.50
CA ASN A 382 -6.62 7.73 -13.61
C ASN A 382 -7.59 8.04 -12.45
N MET A 383 -7.24 8.96 -11.55
CA MET A 383 -8.11 9.44 -10.49
C MET A 383 -9.17 10.41 -11.08
N PRO A 384 -10.45 10.30 -10.67
CA PRO A 384 -11.48 11.25 -11.09
C PRO A 384 -11.24 12.65 -10.48
N ILE A 385 -12.01 13.64 -10.93
CA ILE A 385 -12.06 14.98 -10.31
C ILE A 385 -12.79 14.87 -8.97
N ILE A 386 -12.05 15.03 -7.87
CA ILE A 386 -12.54 14.79 -6.51
C ILE A 386 -11.73 15.61 -5.50
N PRO A 387 -12.28 15.92 -4.30
CA PRO A 387 -11.51 16.58 -3.25
C PRO A 387 -10.43 15.68 -2.67
N ILE A 388 -9.22 16.24 -2.56
CA ILE A 388 -8.05 15.58 -1.98
C ILE A 388 -7.86 16.07 -0.55
N ASN A 389 -8.12 15.20 0.43
CA ASN A 389 -8.08 15.59 1.85
C ASN A 389 -6.68 15.51 2.45
N ASP A 390 -5.86 14.53 2.09
CA ASP A 390 -4.48 14.40 2.58
C ASP A 390 -3.59 13.67 1.57
N ILE A 391 -2.30 13.96 1.65
CA ILE A 391 -1.23 13.35 0.85
C ILE A 391 -0.10 12.95 1.80
N ARG A 392 0.46 11.74 1.61
CA ARG A 392 1.67 11.27 2.31
C ARG A 392 2.65 10.67 1.31
N VAL A 393 3.91 11.06 1.41
CA VAL A 393 5.00 10.33 0.77
C VAL A 393 5.61 9.37 1.78
N HIS A 394 5.60 8.08 1.49
CA HIS A 394 6.12 7.07 2.39
C HIS A 394 6.78 5.93 1.62
N ARG A 395 8.05 5.66 1.93
CA ARG A 395 8.84 4.57 1.30
C ARG A 395 8.84 4.59 -0.24
N GLY A 396 8.78 5.80 -0.80
CA GLY A 396 8.73 6.00 -2.24
C GLY A 396 7.35 5.74 -2.87
N ASP A 397 6.29 5.62 -2.07
CA ASP A 397 4.91 5.59 -2.56
C ASP A 397 4.22 6.92 -2.20
N LEU A 398 3.26 7.34 -3.02
CA LEU A 398 2.40 8.50 -2.78
C LEU A 398 1.01 8.01 -2.39
N VAL A 399 0.64 8.21 -1.12
CA VAL A 399 -0.65 7.79 -0.54
C VAL A 399 -1.57 8.99 -0.42
N ILE A 400 -2.82 8.83 -0.86
CA ILE A 400 -3.78 9.92 -1.01
C ILE A 400 -5.09 9.51 -0.33
N ALA A 401 -5.58 10.36 0.57
CA ALA A 401 -6.92 10.26 1.15
C ALA A 401 -7.87 11.21 0.40
N THR A 402 -9.05 10.72 0.06
CA THR A 402 -10.03 11.47 -0.74
C THR A 402 -11.36 11.63 -0.03
N GLN A 403 -12.14 12.60 -0.49
CA GLN A 403 -13.54 12.76 -0.11
C GLN A 403 -14.43 12.01 -1.13
N GLY A 404 -14.81 10.77 -0.82
CA GLY A 404 -15.80 10.00 -1.60
C GLY A 404 -15.22 9.01 -2.63
N ARG A 405 -13.90 8.81 -2.70
CA ARG A 405 -13.24 7.81 -3.57
C ARG A 405 -12.15 7.00 -2.86
N ALA A 406 -12.33 6.76 -1.56
CA ALA A 406 -11.44 5.98 -0.71
C ALA A 406 -9.99 6.49 -0.70
N ALA A 407 -9.03 5.58 -0.54
CA ALA A 407 -7.60 5.89 -0.55
C ALA A 407 -6.92 5.36 -1.81
N TRP A 408 -5.91 6.08 -2.29
CA TRP A 408 -5.13 5.73 -3.46
C TRP A 408 -3.65 5.61 -3.10
N ILE A 409 -2.95 4.69 -3.74
CA ILE A 409 -1.50 4.55 -3.64
C ILE A 409 -0.95 4.57 -5.07
N LEU A 410 -0.14 5.59 -5.38
CA LEU A 410 0.75 5.54 -6.54
C LEU A 410 2.07 4.92 -6.08
N ASP A 411 2.31 3.68 -6.51
CA ASP A 411 3.50 2.93 -6.14
C ASP A 411 4.74 3.45 -6.84
N ASN A 412 5.85 3.53 -6.09
CA ASN A 412 7.18 3.86 -6.60
C ASN A 412 7.23 5.16 -7.43
N ILE A 413 7.31 6.30 -6.74
CA ILE A 413 7.50 7.63 -7.31
C ILE A 413 8.97 7.97 -7.58
N ALA A 414 9.90 7.01 -7.48
CA ALA A 414 11.32 7.24 -7.70
C ALA A 414 11.67 7.89 -9.06
N PRO A 415 10.94 7.65 -10.17
CA PRO A 415 11.13 8.41 -11.40
C PRO A 415 10.87 9.90 -11.20
N LEU A 416 9.78 10.29 -10.54
CA LEU A 416 9.42 11.70 -10.29
C LEU A 416 10.49 12.42 -9.48
N GLN A 417 11.09 11.73 -8.51
CA GLN A 417 12.19 12.23 -7.68
C GLN A 417 13.51 12.42 -8.45
N GLN A 418 13.63 11.90 -9.68
CA GLN A 418 14.83 12.03 -10.52
C GLN A 418 14.65 12.98 -11.71
N LEU A 419 13.41 13.39 -11.98
CA LEU A 419 13.11 14.34 -13.05
C LEU A 419 13.56 15.75 -12.67
N GLY A 420 13.81 16.62 -13.66
CA GLY A 420 13.95 18.05 -13.44
C GLY A 420 12.64 18.79 -13.69
N PRO A 421 12.63 20.12 -13.61
CA PRO A 421 11.51 20.94 -14.11
C PRO A 421 11.43 20.97 -15.64
N THR A 422 12.48 20.54 -16.35
CA THR A 422 12.53 20.48 -17.81
C THR A 422 12.02 19.14 -18.35
N THR A 423 11.39 19.17 -19.52
CA THR A 423 10.89 17.97 -20.19
C THR A 423 12.03 17.02 -20.56
N VAL A 424 11.86 15.73 -20.29
CA VAL A 424 12.79 14.70 -20.73
C VAL A 424 12.63 14.48 -22.23
N SER A 425 13.66 14.83 -22.99
CA SER A 425 13.68 14.71 -24.46
C SER A 425 14.36 13.44 -24.97
N ALA A 426 15.16 12.76 -24.13
CA ALA A 426 15.90 11.56 -24.48
C ALA A 426 15.33 10.32 -23.78
N ALA A 427 15.61 9.14 -24.34
CA ALA A 427 15.32 7.89 -23.63
C ALA A 427 16.18 7.81 -22.36
N THR A 428 15.55 7.58 -21.21
CA THR A 428 16.19 7.66 -19.89
C THR A 428 15.80 6.47 -19.05
N VAL A 429 16.77 5.82 -18.41
CA VAL A 429 16.54 4.77 -17.42
C VAL A 429 16.72 5.37 -16.03
N PHE A 430 15.68 5.27 -15.21
CA PHE A 430 15.71 5.82 -13.86
C PHE A 430 16.39 4.85 -12.91
N ARG A 431 17.07 5.39 -11.90
CA ARG A 431 17.62 4.60 -10.81
C ARG A 431 16.49 3.86 -10.09
N PRO A 432 16.51 2.52 -10.07
CA PRO A 432 15.52 1.71 -9.38
C PRO A 432 15.54 1.91 -7.87
N ARG A 433 14.37 1.81 -7.23
CA ARG A 433 14.30 1.56 -5.78
C ARG A 433 14.67 0.11 -5.47
N ASP A 434 15.11 -0.12 -4.25
CA ASP A 434 15.37 -1.46 -3.75
C ASP A 434 14.08 -2.30 -3.77
N GLY A 435 14.22 -3.58 -4.12
CA GLY A 435 13.12 -4.54 -4.13
C GLY A 435 13.30 -5.61 -3.07
N PHE A 436 12.23 -6.34 -2.73
CA PHE A 436 12.27 -7.37 -1.69
C PHE A 436 12.10 -8.77 -2.24
N LYS A 437 12.86 -9.72 -1.70
CA LYS A 437 12.56 -11.14 -1.84
C LYS A 437 11.49 -11.51 -0.81
N THR A 438 10.23 -11.47 -1.24
CA THR A 438 9.06 -11.67 -0.39
C THR A 438 7.98 -12.47 -1.11
N ASN A 439 7.07 -13.08 -0.36
CA ASN A 439 5.87 -13.75 -0.86
C ASN A 439 4.58 -13.00 -0.49
N VAL A 440 4.67 -11.79 0.10
CA VAL A 440 3.48 -11.01 0.53
C VAL A 440 2.59 -10.64 -0.65
N ALA A 441 3.17 -9.97 -1.65
CA ALA A 441 2.45 -9.45 -2.80
C ALA A 441 3.40 -9.29 -3.97
N GLN A 442 2.87 -9.44 -5.19
CA GLN A 442 3.66 -9.30 -6.41
C GLN A 442 4.20 -7.86 -6.61
N SER A 443 3.48 -6.84 -6.13
CA SER A 443 3.91 -5.43 -6.19
C SER A 443 5.13 -5.11 -5.32
N LEU A 444 5.41 -5.95 -4.30
CA LEU A 444 6.59 -5.82 -3.43
C LEU A 444 7.74 -6.75 -3.86
N LEU A 445 7.50 -7.61 -4.85
CA LEU A 445 8.44 -8.63 -5.28
C LEU A 445 9.52 -8.04 -6.20
N GLY A 446 10.75 -8.04 -5.71
CA GLY A 446 11.93 -7.70 -6.48
C GLY A 446 11.98 -6.23 -6.91
N PRO A 447 13.09 -5.81 -7.57
CA PRO A 447 13.30 -4.43 -7.98
C PRO A 447 12.48 -4.08 -9.22
N THR A 448 12.20 -2.78 -9.38
CA THR A 448 11.47 -2.24 -10.54
C THR A 448 12.36 -1.32 -11.37
N VAL A 449 12.45 -1.57 -12.67
CA VAL A 449 13.21 -0.76 -13.62
C VAL A 449 12.24 0.12 -14.37
N ASP A 450 12.28 1.41 -14.08
CA ASP A 450 11.50 2.42 -14.79
C ASP A 450 12.36 3.08 -15.88
N TYR A 451 11.79 3.28 -17.06
CA TYR A 451 12.44 3.96 -18.17
C TYR A 451 11.45 4.77 -18.99
N TYR A 452 11.90 5.92 -19.47
CA TYR A 452 11.13 6.82 -20.33
C TYR A 452 11.57 6.67 -21.79
N LEU A 453 10.60 6.67 -22.71
CA LEU A 453 10.82 6.72 -24.14
C LEU A 453 10.15 7.97 -24.72
N PRO A 454 10.88 8.86 -25.43
CA PRO A 454 10.31 10.09 -26.00
C PRO A 454 9.28 9.83 -27.11
N GLY A 455 9.33 8.65 -27.72
CA GLY A 455 8.36 8.15 -28.69
C GLY A 455 8.31 6.62 -28.64
N GLU A 456 7.34 6.01 -29.32
CA GLU A 456 7.30 4.56 -29.42
C GLU A 456 8.55 4.05 -30.17
N SER A 457 9.25 3.07 -29.59
CA SER A 457 10.46 2.52 -30.21
C SER A 457 10.11 1.57 -31.35
N SER A 458 10.70 1.80 -32.52
CA SER A 458 10.69 0.83 -33.63
C SER A 458 11.53 -0.41 -33.31
N ASP A 459 12.60 -0.23 -32.54
CA ASP A 459 13.53 -1.29 -32.15
C ASP A 459 13.06 -2.06 -30.91
N THR A 460 13.66 -3.24 -30.71
CA THR A 460 13.45 -4.06 -29.52
C THR A 460 14.14 -3.44 -28.31
N VAL A 461 13.37 -3.14 -27.26
CA VAL A 461 13.92 -2.80 -25.94
C VAL A 461 14.33 -4.09 -25.23
N ARG A 462 15.55 -4.13 -24.68
CA ARG A 462 16.08 -5.28 -23.95
C ARG A 462 16.51 -4.89 -22.55
N ILE A 463 16.22 -5.74 -21.57
CA ILE A 463 16.70 -5.59 -20.19
C ILE A 463 17.44 -6.87 -19.82
N GLU A 464 18.76 -6.77 -19.66
CA GLU A 464 19.62 -7.84 -19.16
C GLU A 464 19.94 -7.61 -17.69
N ILE A 465 19.70 -8.61 -16.85
CA ILE A 465 20.04 -8.58 -15.43
C ILE A 465 21.30 -9.42 -15.21
N THR A 466 22.32 -8.82 -14.59
CA THR A 466 23.55 -9.53 -14.20
C THR A 466 23.76 -9.51 -12.69
N ASP A 467 24.42 -10.53 -12.17
CA ASP A 467 24.84 -10.57 -10.77
C ASP A 467 26.07 -9.67 -10.51
N ALA A 468 26.53 -9.63 -9.25
CA ALA A 468 27.70 -8.87 -8.84
C ALA A 468 29.01 -9.30 -9.52
N ALA A 469 29.08 -10.52 -10.07
CA ALA A 469 30.22 -11.03 -10.83
C ALA A 469 30.10 -10.75 -12.34
N GLY A 470 29.02 -10.09 -12.78
CA GLY A 470 28.76 -9.78 -14.19
C GLY A 470 28.17 -10.94 -14.98
N LYS A 471 27.81 -12.06 -14.32
CA LYS A 471 27.16 -13.20 -14.99
C LYS A 471 25.69 -12.87 -15.22
N VAL A 472 25.18 -13.21 -16.41
CA VAL A 472 23.77 -13.03 -16.75
C VAL A 472 22.90 -13.92 -15.88
N VAL A 473 22.00 -13.28 -15.14
CA VAL A 473 20.96 -13.92 -14.33
C VAL A 473 19.74 -14.22 -15.21
N ASN A 474 19.30 -13.23 -15.99
CA ASN A 474 18.21 -13.36 -16.96
C ASN A 474 18.19 -12.20 -17.97
N SER A 475 17.46 -12.36 -19.07
CA SER A 475 17.29 -11.33 -20.10
C SER A 475 15.84 -11.29 -20.59
N PHE A 476 15.33 -10.07 -20.76
CA PHE A 476 13.96 -9.77 -21.16
C PHE A 476 13.95 -8.85 -22.37
N LYS A 477 12.92 -8.95 -23.21
CA LYS A 477 12.79 -8.16 -24.43
C LYS A 477 11.35 -7.74 -24.70
N SER A 478 11.18 -6.60 -25.36
CA SER A 478 9.87 -6.13 -25.81
C SER A 478 9.27 -7.01 -26.91
N GLY A 479 7.95 -6.95 -27.07
CA GLY A 479 7.22 -7.71 -28.09
C GLY A 479 6.97 -9.17 -27.73
N VAL A 480 7.22 -9.57 -26.48
CA VAL A 480 6.81 -10.86 -25.94
C VAL A 480 5.38 -10.72 -25.39
N ALA A 481 4.47 -11.54 -25.89
CA ALA A 481 3.12 -11.59 -25.34
C ALA A 481 3.15 -12.19 -23.91
N PRO A 482 2.36 -11.65 -22.96
CA PRO A 482 2.22 -12.28 -21.66
C PRO A 482 1.77 -13.73 -21.83
N ILE A 483 2.51 -14.66 -21.22
CA ILE A 483 2.08 -16.05 -21.14
C ILE A 483 0.85 -16.05 -20.24
N ALA A 484 -0.30 -16.47 -20.78
CA ALA A 484 -1.51 -16.63 -19.98
C ALA A 484 -1.18 -17.54 -18.77
N PRO A 485 -1.68 -17.22 -17.56
CA PRO A 485 -1.49 -18.12 -16.42
C PRO A 485 -1.94 -19.52 -16.85
N PRO A 486 -1.15 -20.57 -16.55
CA PRO A 486 -1.54 -21.92 -16.91
C PRO A 486 -2.95 -22.13 -16.37
N ARG A 487 -3.91 -22.42 -17.27
CA ARG A 487 -5.23 -22.87 -16.84
C ARG A 487 -4.95 -23.99 -15.84
N ARG A 488 -5.47 -23.86 -14.61
CA ARG A 488 -5.47 -24.99 -13.68
C ARG A 488 -6.08 -26.14 -14.48
N ARG A 489 -5.27 -27.14 -14.86
CA ARG A 489 -5.78 -28.38 -15.43
C ARG A 489 -6.62 -28.99 -14.31
N GLY A 490 -7.92 -28.77 -14.38
CA GLY A 490 -8.92 -29.67 -13.83
C GLY A 490 -9.46 -30.44 -15.01
N GLY A 491 -8.62 -31.30 -15.60
CA GLY A 491 -9.04 -32.24 -16.63
C GLY A 491 -9.40 -33.55 -15.96
N GLU A 492 -10.51 -34.17 -16.39
CA GLU A 492 -11.04 -35.45 -15.92
C GLU A 492 -10.10 -36.66 -16.12
N ASP A 493 -8.91 -36.45 -16.70
CA ASP A 493 -7.89 -37.48 -16.97
C ASP A 493 -6.66 -37.41 -16.05
N ASP A 494 -6.68 -36.59 -14.99
CA ASP A 494 -5.62 -36.62 -13.99
C ASP A 494 -5.83 -37.86 -13.10
N ASP A 495 -5.04 -38.93 -13.34
CA ASP A 495 -4.92 -40.05 -12.40
C ASP A 495 -4.51 -39.47 -11.02
N PRO A 496 -5.38 -39.55 -10.01
CA PRO A 496 -5.11 -38.97 -8.69
C PRO A 496 -3.83 -39.54 -8.08
N ASP A 497 -3.49 -40.79 -8.40
CA ASP A 497 -2.29 -41.45 -7.92
C ASP A 497 -1.03 -40.93 -8.65
N GLU A 498 -1.09 -40.55 -9.93
CA GLU A 498 0.06 -39.96 -10.64
C GLU A 498 0.41 -38.57 -10.09
N SER A 499 -0.58 -37.77 -9.68
CA SER A 499 -0.39 -36.47 -9.02
C SER A 499 0.21 -36.57 -7.60
N MET A 500 0.01 -37.72 -6.94
CA MET A 500 0.53 -38.01 -5.60
C MET A 500 1.92 -38.66 -5.64
N MET A 501 2.22 -39.38 -6.74
CA MET A 501 3.45 -40.18 -6.96
C MET A 501 4.52 -39.44 -7.77
N ALA A 502 4.12 -38.53 -8.67
CA ALA A 502 4.99 -37.47 -9.17
C ALA A 502 5.24 -36.54 -7.97
N GLY A 503 6.33 -36.81 -7.25
CA GLY A 503 6.62 -36.17 -5.97
C GLY A 503 6.30 -34.68 -6.01
N ARG A 504 5.88 -34.15 -4.84
CA ARG A 504 5.62 -32.72 -4.55
C ARG A 504 6.86 -31.82 -4.77
N GLY A 505 7.59 -32.00 -5.86
CA GLY A 505 8.69 -31.23 -6.36
C GLY A 505 8.12 -29.97 -6.98
N GLY A 506 8.48 -28.85 -6.37
CA GLY A 506 8.32 -27.54 -7.01
C GLY A 506 6.89 -27.12 -7.28
N ARG A 507 5.97 -27.18 -6.29
CA ARG A 507 5.07 -26.04 -6.18
C ARG A 507 5.96 -24.87 -5.78
N ALA A 508 6.42 -24.10 -6.77
CA ALA A 508 6.96 -22.77 -6.51
C ALA A 508 5.99 -22.08 -5.56
N PRO A 509 6.47 -21.32 -4.55
CA PRO A 509 5.57 -20.50 -3.76
C PRO A 509 4.67 -19.76 -4.74
N ALA A 510 3.36 -19.89 -4.54
CA ALA A 510 2.37 -19.20 -5.36
C ALA A 510 2.60 -17.70 -5.10
N TYR A 511 3.52 -17.10 -5.85
CA TYR A 511 3.64 -15.66 -5.93
C TYR A 511 2.26 -15.18 -6.40
N ALA A 512 1.68 -14.27 -5.62
CA ALA A 512 0.29 -13.86 -5.66
C ALA A 512 -0.26 -13.77 -7.09
N GLU A 513 -1.46 -14.32 -7.31
CA GLU A 513 -2.19 -14.21 -8.58
C GLU A 513 -2.35 -12.73 -8.93
N GLY A 514 -1.74 -12.32 -10.04
CA GLY A 514 -1.74 -10.95 -10.57
C GLY A 514 -1.10 -10.93 -11.96
N PRO A 515 -1.39 -9.92 -12.80
CA PRO A 515 -0.82 -9.84 -14.15
C PRO A 515 0.72 -9.86 -14.08
N THR A 516 1.36 -10.61 -14.97
CA THR A 516 2.81 -10.71 -15.07
C THR A 516 3.42 -9.35 -15.38
N MET A 517 3.96 -8.67 -14.35
CA MET A 517 4.56 -7.33 -14.45
C MET A 517 6.01 -7.34 -14.99
N ASN A 518 6.52 -8.48 -15.45
CA ASN A 518 7.85 -8.62 -16.05
C ASN A 518 7.84 -8.42 -17.58
N LEU A 519 6.94 -7.56 -18.08
CA LEU A 519 6.86 -7.23 -19.49
C LEU A 519 7.70 -5.99 -19.79
N VAL A 520 8.64 -6.14 -20.72
CA VAL A 520 9.35 -4.99 -21.31
C VAL A 520 8.45 -4.43 -22.40
N THR A 521 8.17 -3.14 -22.35
CA THR A 521 7.34 -2.45 -23.35
C THR A 521 8.18 -1.43 -24.12
N LYS A 522 7.66 -1.00 -25.26
CA LYS A 522 8.32 -0.06 -26.15
C LYS A 522 7.47 1.19 -26.40
N LYS A 523 6.42 1.37 -25.59
CA LYS A 523 5.44 2.46 -25.71
C LYS A 523 6.09 3.80 -25.37
N ALA A 524 5.65 4.86 -26.05
CA ALA A 524 6.02 6.22 -25.68
C ALA A 524 5.63 6.53 -24.22
N GLY A 525 6.41 7.37 -23.55
CA GLY A 525 6.19 7.74 -22.15
C GLY A 525 6.94 6.87 -21.14
N LEU A 526 6.49 6.90 -19.90
CA LEU A 526 7.07 6.14 -18.80
C LEU A 526 6.65 4.68 -18.88
N ASN A 527 7.63 3.78 -18.77
CA ASN A 527 7.47 2.33 -18.79
C ASN A 527 8.04 1.74 -17.51
N ARG A 528 7.37 0.74 -16.94
CA ARG A 528 7.79 0.00 -15.75
C ARG A 528 8.00 -1.47 -16.07
N PHE A 529 9.16 -2.00 -15.70
CA PHE A 529 9.47 -3.43 -15.73
C PHE A 529 9.73 -3.93 -14.30
N VAL A 530 8.97 -4.92 -13.84
CA VAL A 530 9.19 -5.54 -12.53
C VAL A 530 9.96 -6.83 -12.68
N TRP A 531 11.16 -6.88 -12.10
CA TRP A 531 11.94 -8.11 -12.08
C TRP A 531 11.48 -9.00 -10.93
N ASN A 532 10.71 -10.05 -11.26
CA ASN A 532 10.27 -11.09 -10.32
C ASN A 532 11.42 -11.99 -9.78
N MET A 533 12.67 -11.55 -9.91
CA MET A 533 13.89 -12.27 -9.52
C MET A 533 14.10 -13.60 -10.22
N GLN A 534 13.38 -13.89 -11.31
CA GLN A 534 13.53 -15.15 -12.02
C GLN A 534 14.93 -15.25 -12.63
N HIS A 535 15.66 -16.29 -12.25
CA HIS A 535 16.93 -16.67 -12.85
C HIS A 535 16.69 -17.69 -13.99
N GLN A 536 17.55 -17.72 -15.00
CA GLN A 536 17.55 -18.72 -16.09
C GLN A 536 17.55 -20.19 -15.61
N ASN A 537 18.00 -20.46 -14.39
CA ASN A 537 17.97 -21.80 -13.81
C ASN A 537 16.58 -22.19 -13.26
N GLY A 538 15.60 -21.29 -13.30
CA GLY A 538 14.25 -21.50 -12.78
C GLY A 538 14.10 -21.23 -11.28
N LEU A 539 15.18 -20.90 -10.56
CA LEU A 539 15.15 -20.49 -9.16
C LEU A 539 15.01 -18.96 -9.06
N ALA A 540 14.46 -18.47 -7.95
CA ALA A 540 14.49 -17.05 -7.65
C ALA A 540 15.90 -16.63 -7.21
N ALA A 541 16.40 -15.51 -7.72
CA ALA A 541 17.67 -14.94 -7.33
C ALA A 541 17.66 -14.56 -5.83
N PRO A 542 18.75 -14.79 -5.09
CA PRO A 542 18.82 -14.48 -3.65
C PRO A 542 18.95 -12.97 -3.41
N PRO A 543 18.79 -12.50 -2.15
CA PRO A 543 19.11 -11.12 -1.79
C PRO A 543 20.58 -10.81 -2.13
N GLY A 544 20.81 -9.61 -2.66
CA GLY A 544 22.10 -9.23 -3.22
C GLY A 544 22.04 -8.01 -4.12
N THR A 545 23.21 -7.61 -4.61
CA THR A 545 23.36 -6.56 -5.63
C THR A 545 23.37 -7.16 -7.02
N TYR A 546 22.63 -6.55 -7.92
CA TYR A 546 22.50 -6.91 -9.32
C TYR A 546 22.65 -5.65 -10.17
N THR A 547 22.71 -5.82 -11.49
CA THR A 547 22.79 -4.72 -12.44
C THR A 547 21.78 -4.95 -13.55
N ALA A 548 21.01 -3.92 -13.91
CA ALA A 548 20.18 -3.93 -15.10
C ALA A 548 20.86 -3.14 -16.22
N LYS A 549 21.09 -3.80 -17.35
CA LYS A 549 21.50 -3.18 -18.61
C LYS A 549 20.28 -3.06 -19.52
N VAL A 550 19.82 -1.84 -19.74
CA VAL A 550 18.67 -1.53 -20.58
C VAL A 550 19.16 -1.01 -21.91
N THR A 551 18.83 -1.71 -22.99
CA THR A 551 19.22 -1.35 -24.36
C THR A 551 18.01 -0.87 -25.14
N ILE A 552 18.08 0.36 -25.65
CA ILE A 552 17.05 1.06 -26.41
C ILE A 552 17.71 1.59 -27.69
N ALA A 553 17.21 1.19 -28.86
CA ALA A 553 17.74 1.61 -30.16
C ALA A 553 19.28 1.53 -30.28
N GLY A 554 19.86 0.42 -29.79
CA GLY A 554 21.31 0.18 -29.80
C GLY A 554 22.12 0.91 -28.71
N THR A 555 21.52 1.81 -27.93
CA THR A 555 22.17 2.48 -26.80
C THR A 555 21.87 1.75 -25.50
N THR A 556 22.91 1.41 -24.72
CA THR A 556 22.77 0.72 -23.44
C THR A 556 23.00 1.67 -22.27
N GLN A 557 22.02 1.74 -21.36
CA GLN A 557 22.14 2.41 -20.05
C GLN A 557 22.17 1.34 -18.96
N THR A 558 22.94 1.59 -17.90
CA THR A 558 23.15 0.62 -16.82
C THR A 558 22.77 1.23 -15.49
N VAL A 559 21.95 0.50 -14.72
CA VAL A 559 21.51 0.93 -13.38
C VAL A 559 21.70 -0.19 -12.36
N PRO A 560 22.10 0.14 -11.11
CA PRO A 560 22.22 -0.85 -10.06
C PRO A 560 20.84 -1.32 -9.59
N LEU A 561 20.76 -2.57 -9.18
CA LEU A 561 19.60 -3.19 -8.57
C LEU A 561 19.98 -3.79 -7.21
N ARG A 562 19.08 -3.67 -6.23
CA ARG A 562 19.25 -4.29 -4.92
C ARG A 562 18.03 -5.12 -4.57
N VAL A 563 18.25 -6.41 -4.33
CA VAL A 563 17.25 -7.29 -3.73
C VAL A 563 17.56 -7.39 -2.24
N ARG A 564 16.63 -6.97 -1.39
CA ARG A 564 16.68 -7.09 0.07
C ARG A 564 15.93 -8.32 0.55
N ILE A 565 16.32 -8.86 1.70
CA ILE A 565 15.52 -9.85 2.43
C ILE A 565 14.18 -9.24 2.89
N ASP A 566 13.12 -10.05 2.93
CA ASP A 566 11.85 -9.68 3.58
C ASP A 566 12.11 -9.22 5.03
N PRO A 567 11.75 -7.98 5.41
CA PRO A 567 11.97 -7.46 6.75
C PRO A 567 11.38 -8.35 7.87
N ARG A 568 10.30 -9.09 7.60
CA ARG A 568 9.68 -10.01 8.57
C ARG A 568 10.56 -11.24 8.82
N LEU A 569 11.22 -11.76 7.77
CA LEU A 569 12.19 -12.85 7.91
C LEU A 569 13.46 -12.39 8.63
N ALA A 570 13.89 -11.16 8.35
CA ALA A 570 15.02 -10.57 9.06
C ALA A 570 14.73 -10.38 10.56
N ALA A 571 13.51 -9.94 10.91
CA ALA A 571 13.07 -9.84 12.31
C ALA A 571 12.98 -11.21 13.02
N ASP A 572 12.74 -12.29 12.27
CA ASP A 572 12.77 -13.69 12.75
C ASP A 572 14.20 -14.30 12.79
N GLY A 573 15.23 -13.51 12.49
CA GLY A 573 16.63 -13.91 12.60
C GLY A 573 17.21 -14.60 11.37
N THR A 574 16.47 -14.72 10.26
CA THR A 574 17.02 -15.17 8.97
C THR A 574 17.87 -14.06 8.34
N THR A 575 19.05 -14.41 7.82
CA THR A 575 19.96 -13.43 7.20
C THR A 575 19.98 -13.53 5.67
N GLU A 576 20.47 -12.49 4.99
CA GLU A 576 20.72 -12.56 3.55
C GLU A 576 21.73 -13.67 3.20
N ALA A 577 22.71 -13.93 4.06
CA ALA A 577 23.69 -15.00 3.88
C ALA A 577 23.04 -16.39 3.93
N ASP A 578 22.05 -16.59 4.81
CA ASP A 578 21.27 -17.84 4.86
C ASP A 578 20.53 -18.07 3.54
N LEU A 579 19.92 -17.03 2.97
CA LEU A 579 19.19 -17.12 1.70
C LEU A 579 20.13 -17.29 0.48
N GLN A 580 21.35 -16.73 0.54
CA GLN A 580 22.40 -17.01 -0.45
C GLN A 580 22.88 -18.47 -0.36
N ALA A 581 23.10 -18.99 0.85
CA ALA A 581 23.45 -20.38 1.07
C ALA A 581 22.33 -21.33 0.61
N GLN A 582 21.08 -20.97 0.86
CA GLN A 582 19.91 -21.68 0.36
C GLN A 582 19.87 -21.71 -1.16
N PHE A 583 20.07 -20.58 -1.83
CA PHE A 583 20.15 -20.55 -3.28
C PHE A 583 21.27 -21.45 -3.82
N ALA A 584 22.47 -21.39 -3.24
CA ALA A 584 23.59 -22.24 -3.64
C ALA A 584 23.29 -23.73 -3.44
N HIS A 585 22.62 -24.10 -2.34
CA HIS A 585 22.14 -25.47 -2.10
C HIS A 585 21.11 -25.90 -3.14
N ASN A 586 20.13 -25.04 -3.44
CA ASN A 586 19.05 -25.34 -4.38
C ASN A 586 19.55 -25.47 -5.83
N VAL A 587 20.61 -24.75 -6.21
CA VAL A 587 21.31 -24.97 -7.49
C VAL A 587 21.88 -26.39 -7.56
N LYS A 588 22.60 -26.84 -6.52
CA LYS A 588 23.13 -28.21 -6.44
C LYS A 588 22.03 -29.28 -6.45
N MET A 589 20.92 -29.01 -5.78
CA MET A 589 19.74 -29.90 -5.79
C MET A 589 19.14 -30.02 -7.18
N ARG A 590 18.99 -28.90 -7.90
CA ARG A 590 18.50 -28.89 -9.29
C ARG A 590 19.40 -29.69 -10.21
N GLU A 591 20.72 -29.55 -10.08
CA GLU A 591 21.69 -30.36 -10.83
C GLU A 591 21.51 -31.84 -10.53
N MET A 592 21.38 -32.22 -9.24
CA MET A 592 21.11 -33.60 -8.83
C MET A 592 19.81 -34.16 -9.44
N VAL A 593 18.75 -33.36 -9.48
CA VAL A 593 17.47 -33.73 -10.11
C VAL A 593 17.65 -33.96 -11.61
N ALA A 594 18.37 -33.09 -12.31
CA ALA A 594 18.66 -33.25 -13.73
C ALA A 594 19.50 -34.50 -14.01
N GLU A 595 20.51 -34.77 -13.17
CA GLU A 595 21.37 -35.94 -13.27
C GLU A 595 20.59 -37.24 -13.05
N VAL A 596 19.77 -37.35 -12.00
CA VAL A 596 18.98 -38.56 -11.77
C VAL A 596 17.94 -38.80 -12.86
N ASN A 597 17.33 -37.74 -13.40
CA ASN A 597 16.40 -37.87 -14.53
C ASN A 597 17.11 -38.33 -15.82
N THR A 598 18.32 -37.83 -16.07
CA THR A 598 19.15 -38.26 -17.21
C THR A 598 19.57 -39.72 -17.05
N LEU A 599 19.99 -40.12 -15.83
CA LEU A 599 20.33 -41.50 -15.52
C LEU A 599 19.12 -42.43 -15.72
N LEU A 600 17.94 -42.00 -15.27
CA LEU A 600 16.70 -42.74 -15.44
C LEU A 600 16.31 -42.93 -16.91
N ALA A 601 16.50 -41.89 -17.74
CA ALA A 601 16.29 -42.00 -19.19
C ALA A 601 17.24 -43.02 -19.82
N ARG A 602 18.52 -43.06 -19.38
CA ARG A 602 19.48 -44.09 -19.82
C ARG A 602 19.06 -45.50 -19.39
N VAL A 603 18.59 -45.66 -18.15
CA VAL A 603 18.07 -46.94 -17.65
C VAL A 603 16.88 -47.40 -18.50
N ARG A 604 15.89 -46.54 -18.74
CA ARG A 604 14.71 -46.88 -19.58
C ARG A 604 15.09 -47.29 -20.99
N ALA A 605 16.05 -46.58 -21.61
CA ALA A 605 16.56 -46.94 -22.93
C ALA A 605 17.27 -48.32 -22.92
N ALA A 606 18.04 -48.61 -21.85
CA ALA A 606 18.69 -49.91 -21.69
C ALA A 606 17.68 -51.03 -21.41
N GLU A 607 16.69 -50.82 -20.55
CA GLU A 607 15.60 -51.78 -20.30
C GLU A 607 14.87 -52.14 -21.59
N SER A 608 14.58 -51.14 -22.44
CA SER A 608 13.98 -51.39 -23.75
C SER A 608 14.90 -52.19 -24.68
N LYS A 609 16.21 -51.91 -24.67
CA LYS A 609 17.20 -52.60 -25.51
C LYS A 609 17.41 -54.06 -25.10
N TYR A 610 17.40 -54.35 -23.80
CA TYR A 610 17.71 -55.67 -23.25
C TYR A 610 16.47 -56.49 -22.84
N LYS A 611 15.26 -56.01 -23.16
CA LYS A 611 13.97 -56.59 -22.73
C LYS A 611 13.83 -58.10 -22.99
N ASN A 612 14.41 -58.60 -24.08
CA ASN A 612 14.39 -60.01 -24.49
C ASN A 612 15.80 -60.62 -24.62
N ALA A 613 16.80 -60.03 -23.94
CA ALA A 613 18.18 -60.47 -24.06
C ALA A 613 18.39 -61.88 -23.47
N SER A 614 19.19 -62.71 -24.15
CA SER A 614 19.59 -64.05 -23.72
C SER A 614 21.13 -64.17 -23.70
N GLY A 615 21.66 -65.22 -23.06
CA GLY A 615 23.10 -65.43 -22.90
C GLY A 615 23.77 -64.30 -22.09
N ALA A 616 24.98 -63.88 -22.47
CA ALA A 616 25.75 -62.85 -21.76
C ALA A 616 25.02 -61.49 -21.66
N ALA A 617 24.07 -61.21 -22.54
CA ALA A 617 23.26 -59.98 -22.50
C ALA A 617 22.13 -60.04 -21.47
N ALA A 618 21.77 -61.23 -20.96
CA ALA A 618 20.79 -61.39 -19.87
C ALA A 618 21.35 -60.89 -18.53
N ASP A 619 22.66 -61.06 -18.29
CA ASP A 619 23.33 -60.52 -17.09
C ASP A 619 23.31 -58.98 -17.10
N THR A 620 23.53 -58.37 -18.27
CA THR A 620 23.35 -56.92 -18.45
C THR A 620 21.91 -56.49 -18.19
N ALA A 621 20.92 -57.23 -18.69
CA ALA A 621 19.50 -56.94 -18.46
C ALA A 621 19.15 -56.95 -16.96
N LYS A 622 19.68 -57.94 -16.21
CA LYS A 622 19.49 -58.04 -14.76
C LYS A 622 20.12 -56.85 -14.02
N GLN A 623 21.36 -56.50 -14.35
CA GLN A 623 22.04 -55.35 -13.73
C GLN A 623 21.32 -54.02 -14.01
N VAL A 624 20.81 -53.83 -15.22
CA VAL A 624 20.01 -52.64 -15.59
C VAL A 624 18.71 -52.59 -14.77
N LYS A 625 18.04 -53.72 -14.59
CA LYS A 625 16.80 -53.82 -13.79
C LYS A 625 17.06 -53.48 -12.31
N GLU A 626 18.14 -53.98 -11.72
CA GLU A 626 18.52 -53.66 -10.32
C GLU A 626 18.75 -52.15 -10.12
N VAL A 627 19.37 -51.48 -11.10
CA VAL A 627 19.52 -50.02 -11.07
C VAL A 627 18.16 -49.34 -11.23
N SER A 628 17.29 -49.82 -12.12
CA SER A 628 15.93 -49.29 -12.31
C SER A 628 15.11 -49.34 -11.04
N GLU A 629 15.10 -50.47 -10.33
CA GLU A 629 14.39 -50.65 -9.06
C GLU A 629 14.95 -49.76 -7.93
N THR A 630 16.23 -49.38 -8.01
CA THR A 630 16.83 -48.41 -7.07
C THR A 630 16.39 -46.98 -7.36
N LEU A 631 16.27 -46.61 -8.64
CA LEU A 631 15.96 -45.23 -9.05
C LEU A 631 14.46 -44.92 -9.05
N ASN A 632 13.63 -45.84 -9.55
CA ASN A 632 12.19 -45.67 -9.72
C ASN A 632 11.42 -45.97 -8.44
N THR A 633 10.36 -45.20 -8.22
CA THR A 633 9.30 -45.58 -7.29
C THR A 633 8.45 -46.68 -7.93
N GLN A 634 8.06 -47.68 -7.16
CA GLN A 634 7.19 -48.75 -7.67
C GLN A 634 5.85 -48.17 -8.15
N PRO A 635 5.33 -48.59 -9.33
CA PRO A 635 4.08 -48.09 -9.90
C PRO A 635 2.86 -48.73 -9.22
N ILE A 636 2.85 -48.73 -7.89
CA ILE A 636 1.73 -49.15 -7.04
C ILE A 636 1.38 -47.97 -6.14
N ARG A 637 0.14 -47.91 -5.69
CA ARG A 637 -0.30 -46.89 -4.75
C ARG A 637 0.55 -46.94 -3.47
N TYR A 638 1.13 -45.80 -3.09
CA TYR A 638 2.11 -45.69 -1.99
C TYR A 638 3.33 -46.63 -2.12
N GLY A 639 3.76 -46.88 -3.35
CA GLY A 639 5.00 -47.61 -3.62
C GLY A 639 6.20 -47.01 -2.89
N LYS A 640 7.13 -47.87 -2.46
CA LYS A 640 8.35 -47.43 -1.79
C LYS A 640 9.10 -46.42 -2.68
N PRO A 641 9.39 -45.20 -2.20
CA PRO A 641 10.06 -44.18 -3.00
C PRO A 641 11.44 -44.63 -3.48
N GLY A 642 11.70 -44.48 -4.77
CA GLY A 642 13.04 -44.67 -5.34
C GLY A 642 13.95 -43.46 -5.09
N LEU A 643 15.21 -43.57 -5.52
CA LEU A 643 16.18 -42.50 -5.35
C LEU A 643 15.75 -41.18 -6.01
N GLN A 644 15.10 -41.24 -7.19
CA GLN A 644 14.61 -40.06 -7.90
C GLN A 644 13.57 -39.28 -7.06
N ALA A 645 12.66 -40.00 -6.40
CA ALA A 645 11.64 -39.40 -5.55
C ALA A 645 12.27 -38.75 -4.31
N HIS A 646 13.26 -39.40 -3.67
CA HIS A 646 13.97 -38.82 -2.54
C HIS A 646 14.77 -37.56 -2.88
N ILE A 647 15.46 -37.55 -4.03
CA ILE A 647 16.19 -36.38 -4.53
C ILE A 647 15.21 -35.23 -4.79
N THR A 648 14.11 -35.50 -5.49
CA THR A 648 13.09 -34.49 -5.81
C THR A 648 12.39 -33.98 -4.55
N TYR A 649 12.17 -34.85 -3.56
CA TYR A 649 11.57 -34.49 -2.27
C TYR A 649 12.47 -33.52 -1.50
N LEU A 650 13.78 -33.80 -1.39
CA LEU A 650 14.73 -32.90 -0.74
C LEU A 650 14.81 -31.54 -1.46
N ALA A 651 14.76 -31.55 -2.80
CA ALA A 651 14.78 -30.33 -3.60
C ALA A 651 13.54 -29.47 -3.33
N GLY A 652 12.36 -30.10 -3.23
CA GLY A 652 11.13 -29.42 -2.85
C GLY A 652 11.16 -28.91 -1.40
N MET A 653 11.69 -29.70 -0.46
CA MET A 653 11.75 -29.34 0.96
C MET A 653 12.53 -28.04 1.21
N THR A 654 13.63 -27.85 0.48
CA THR A 654 14.54 -26.70 0.65
C THR A 654 14.20 -25.49 -0.23
N ALA A 655 13.23 -25.61 -1.14
CA ALA A 655 12.82 -24.53 -2.05
C ALA A 655 11.42 -23.95 -1.77
N ARG A 656 10.65 -24.51 -0.82
CA ARG A 656 9.26 -24.10 -0.54
C ARG A 656 9.12 -22.81 0.27
N ALA A 657 10.10 -22.48 1.09
CA ALA A 657 10.11 -21.31 1.94
C ALA A 657 11.50 -20.69 1.92
N ASP A 658 11.58 -19.37 2.08
CA ASP A 658 12.84 -18.67 2.28
C ASP A 658 13.29 -18.91 3.72
N GLN A 659 14.42 -19.58 3.91
CA GLN A 659 14.87 -20.07 5.22
C GLN A 659 16.37 -20.37 5.24
N LYS A 660 16.93 -20.52 6.45
CA LYS A 660 18.23 -21.17 6.65
C LYS A 660 18.14 -22.66 6.33
N VAL A 661 19.08 -23.17 5.53
CA VAL A 661 19.15 -24.62 5.23
C VAL A 661 19.57 -25.39 6.49
N GLY A 662 18.70 -26.28 6.96
CA GLY A 662 18.98 -27.12 8.13
C GLY A 662 20.09 -28.13 7.87
N GLN A 663 20.80 -28.50 8.95
CA GLN A 663 21.92 -29.44 8.90
C GLN A 663 21.52 -30.80 8.30
N ASP A 664 20.37 -31.35 8.71
CA ASP A 664 19.85 -32.62 8.18
C ASP A 664 19.64 -32.60 6.67
N ALA A 665 19.27 -31.45 6.09
CA ALA A 665 19.11 -31.32 4.64
C ALA A 665 20.47 -31.39 3.91
N LEU A 666 21.51 -30.80 4.51
CA LEU A 666 22.88 -30.84 3.98
C LEU A 666 23.47 -32.25 4.06
N GLU A 667 23.25 -32.94 5.18
CA GLU A 667 23.68 -34.33 5.36
C GLU A 667 22.91 -35.26 4.42
N ARG A 668 21.60 -35.07 4.29
CA ARG A 668 20.78 -35.84 3.35
C ARG A 668 21.19 -35.61 1.91
N TYR A 669 21.57 -34.39 1.52
CA TYR A 669 22.14 -34.13 0.19
C TYR A 669 23.41 -34.95 -0.04
N THR A 670 24.34 -34.93 0.92
CA THR A 670 25.60 -35.66 0.82
C THR A 670 25.37 -37.16 0.69
N PHE A 671 24.43 -37.71 1.47
CA PHE A 671 24.00 -39.10 1.38
C PHE A 671 23.41 -39.43 0.00
N LEU A 672 22.42 -38.65 -0.47
CA LEU A 672 21.75 -38.92 -1.74
C LEU A 672 22.68 -38.77 -2.95
N ARG A 673 23.65 -37.85 -2.89
CA ARG A 673 24.69 -37.70 -3.91
C ARG A 673 25.53 -38.98 -4.03
N LYS A 674 25.94 -39.56 -2.89
CA LYS A 674 26.71 -40.81 -2.85
C LYS A 674 25.90 -41.98 -3.43
N GLU A 675 24.61 -42.07 -3.11
CA GLU A 675 23.72 -43.09 -3.67
C GLU A 675 23.55 -42.92 -5.19
N LEU A 676 23.43 -41.69 -5.69
CA LEU A 676 23.32 -41.40 -7.12
C LEU A 676 24.58 -41.79 -7.89
N GLU A 677 25.76 -41.44 -7.38
CA GLU A 677 27.03 -41.85 -7.99
C GLU A 677 27.22 -43.36 -7.98
N SER A 678 26.78 -44.05 -6.91
CA SER A 678 26.80 -45.51 -6.83
C SER A 678 25.88 -46.15 -7.89
N ALA A 679 24.66 -45.64 -8.05
CA ALA A 679 23.72 -46.12 -9.07
C ALA A 679 24.25 -45.87 -10.50
N LYS A 680 24.85 -44.70 -10.74
CA LYS A 680 25.50 -44.34 -12.00
C LYS A 680 26.66 -45.27 -12.32
N ALA A 681 27.57 -45.52 -11.37
CA ALA A 681 28.70 -46.43 -11.57
C ALA A 681 28.26 -47.88 -11.83
N LYS A 682 27.17 -48.34 -11.18
CA LYS A 682 26.56 -49.64 -11.48
C LYS A 682 26.03 -49.70 -12.92
N LEU A 683 25.32 -48.67 -13.37
CA LEU A 683 24.83 -48.61 -14.74
C LEU A 683 25.97 -48.55 -15.76
N ASP A 684 26.98 -47.71 -15.52
CA ASP A 684 28.12 -47.56 -16.42
C ASP A 684 28.94 -48.86 -16.54
N ARG A 685 29.00 -49.69 -15.49
CA ARG A 685 29.57 -51.05 -15.58
C ARG A 685 28.72 -52.00 -16.43
N ALA A 686 27.40 -51.86 -16.40
CA ALA A 686 26.49 -52.75 -17.12
C ALA A 686 26.43 -52.45 -18.62
N ILE A 687 26.39 -51.17 -18.99
CA ILE A 687 26.12 -50.74 -20.38
C ILE A 687 27.16 -49.79 -20.97
N GLY A 688 28.24 -49.51 -20.23
CA GLY A 688 29.28 -48.54 -20.60
C GLY A 688 28.93 -47.10 -20.20
N PRO A 689 29.95 -46.24 -19.99
CA PRO A 689 29.74 -44.82 -19.69
C PRO A 689 29.20 -44.06 -20.91
N VAL A 690 28.64 -42.87 -20.68
CA VAL A 690 28.27 -41.95 -21.76
C VAL A 690 29.54 -41.59 -22.54
N ARG A 691 29.60 -41.93 -23.83
CA ARG A 691 30.64 -41.40 -24.71
C ARG A 691 30.34 -39.93 -24.98
N ASN A 692 31.15 -39.03 -24.45
CA ASN A 692 31.15 -37.65 -24.90
C ASN A 692 31.58 -37.65 -26.38
N MET A 693 30.65 -37.38 -27.30
CA MET A 693 31.02 -36.87 -28.61
C MET A 693 31.53 -35.45 -28.36
N GLN A 694 32.84 -35.24 -28.57
CA GLN A 694 33.45 -33.91 -28.60
C GLN A 694 32.86 -33.06 -29.72
#